data_AF-A0A6L4X1C3-F1
#
_entry.id   AF-A0A6L4X1C3-F1
#
_cell.length_a   1.000
_cell.length_b   1.000
_cell.length_c   1.000
_cell.angle_alpha   90.00
_cell.angle_beta   90.00
_cell.angle_gamma   90.00
#
_symmetry.space_group_name_H-M   'P 1'
#
loop_
_entity.id
_entity.type
_entity.pdbx_description
1 polymer ?
#
loop_
_entity_poly.entity_id
_entity_poly.type
_entity_poly.pdbx_seq_one_letter_code
_entity_poly.pdbx_strand_id
1 'polypeptide(L)'
;MKKLLHQAIAGAAALGIAVSGLALGVGSAYADGDNAGTTATGQIATAKPNENGTITITGDAHTFAGYKLASLKSLTYEAKTNDSDSTTYEMKGFEVETNSAYTSDIVAALDEVKDSKGNTLKSEYEADTAYSGNPIGWLANKKYDTTKETKAPWGGSTTGTDSELRQFATKLAAKLKDKTSTDGTLNSSADGTENNVAQGLWLLRDTTALTDKQETASIPIIVSTTYSVTIGEDDAATTAEFKEGIGTIELKNTKPEVGKQVVKGDAQKGYESEKVPDYNIGDTVPYELSATLPDSYTGYDKDPNYGDSAKANPKKSRTFKIIDTASAALTVDCTPKTGDNLYSNCVESVKVLPKTDTGYDSTKAVKLNAGSDYDVETAAVEYGTDANKIGEKNTEDQSKNTATKVTVDLGKYVNMVAGSTSASAKSEKDTTPNGILEGGKVVVIFKATLNKSALLSDPGRTQGNPNKVALEYSNSPEDMESKHTTPGDEVNVYTYRFKIKKTDKGGAFYKALLGAEFTVKGPNGYLVSKDATTGAWKFSDNESDAEKFKPTEESGEAIIKGLDGLDSGAYTVKEVTVPNGYSSLSKPEFSFTIKPVKEANSTDDPAVDTNTKNPWGQKTWGDFVIGDVTFSGLTGTDKVSGTGASFVTAAAKSGNEFQYTVYNAKNITELPKTGGAGLALIVAVGALFIGAAGIFAARARRNA
;
A
#
# COMPACT_ATOMS: atom_id res chain seq x y z
N MET A 1 -37.62 41.65 -28.34
CA MET A 1 -37.48 40.20 -28.06
C MET A 1 -36.17 39.99 -27.31
N LYS A 2 -36.21 39.19 -26.24
CA LYS A 2 -35.23 39.17 -25.14
C LYS A 2 -33.82 38.80 -25.64
N LYS A 3 -32.85 39.69 -25.37
CA LYS A 3 -31.41 39.39 -25.41
C LYS A 3 -31.14 38.27 -24.40
N LEU A 4 -30.78 37.08 -24.87
CA LEU A 4 -30.23 36.03 -24.02
C LEU A 4 -28.72 36.23 -23.97
N LEU A 5 -28.30 36.78 -22.83
CA LEU A 5 -26.93 36.91 -22.39
C LEU A 5 -26.45 35.53 -21.95
N HIS A 6 -25.37 34.99 -22.50
CA HIS A 6 -24.63 33.90 -21.87
C HIS A 6 -23.13 34.23 -21.92
N GLN A 7 -22.58 34.53 -20.75
CA GLN A 7 -21.15 34.59 -20.45
C GLN A 7 -20.88 33.65 -19.28
N ALA A 8 -19.87 32.79 -19.43
CA ALA A 8 -18.82 32.45 -18.47
C ALA A 8 -18.21 31.09 -18.87
N ILE A 9 -17.04 31.15 -19.51
CA ILE A 9 -16.12 30.03 -19.65
C ILE A 9 -15.32 29.93 -18.35
N ALA A 10 -15.45 28.81 -17.66
CA ALA A 10 -14.47 28.29 -16.71
C ALA A 10 -14.24 26.85 -17.18
N GLY A 11 -13.06 26.45 -17.63
CA GLY A 11 -11.77 26.65 -16.98
C GLY A 11 -11.36 25.28 -16.47
N ALA A 12 -10.46 24.63 -17.22
CA ALA A 12 -9.68 23.43 -16.89
C ALA A 12 -10.34 22.39 -15.96
N ALA A 13 -10.89 21.34 -16.57
CA ALA A 13 -10.79 19.98 -16.04
C ALA A 13 -11.00 19.04 -17.22
N ALA A 14 -9.90 18.56 -17.81
CA ALA A 14 -9.99 17.68 -18.95
C ALA A 14 -10.43 16.30 -18.51
N LEU A 15 -11.73 16.04 -18.59
CA LEU A 15 -12.30 14.71 -18.50
C LEU A 15 -13.72 14.82 -19.02
N GLY A 16 -14.00 14.22 -20.18
CA GLY A 16 -15.36 14.21 -20.74
C GLY A 16 -15.73 15.48 -21.51
N ILE A 17 -15.01 15.71 -22.61
CA ILE A 17 -15.44 16.55 -23.74
C ILE A 17 -15.59 18.06 -23.52
N ALA A 18 -14.54 18.79 -23.89
CA ALA A 18 -14.57 20.25 -24.02
C ALA A 18 -15.10 20.64 -25.41
N VAL A 19 -16.42 20.62 -25.56
CA VAL A 19 -17.13 21.35 -26.60
C VAL A 19 -17.94 22.43 -25.89
N SER A 20 -17.41 23.64 -25.83
CA SER A 20 -17.98 24.74 -25.06
C SER A 20 -19.40 25.09 -25.50
N GLY A 21 -20.26 25.44 -24.53
CA GLY A 21 -21.67 25.79 -24.68
C GLY A 21 -21.90 27.03 -25.55
N LEU A 22 -21.73 26.84 -26.86
CA LEU A 22 -21.97 27.83 -27.89
C LEU A 22 -23.14 27.35 -28.76
N ALA A 23 -24.08 28.24 -29.04
CA ALA A 23 -25.28 27.90 -29.79
C ALA A 23 -24.92 27.49 -31.22
N LEU A 24 -25.20 26.24 -31.60
CA LEU A 24 -25.10 25.80 -32.98
C LEU A 24 -26.35 26.24 -33.73
N GLY A 25 -26.18 27.25 -34.59
CA GLY A 25 -27.19 27.64 -35.54
C GLY A 25 -27.44 26.49 -36.51
N VAL A 26 -28.69 26.03 -36.59
CA VAL A 26 -29.13 25.33 -37.80
C VAL A 26 -29.15 26.39 -38.90
N GLY A 27 -28.30 26.23 -39.92
CA GLY A 27 -28.27 27.15 -41.05
C GLY A 27 -29.66 27.29 -41.67
N SER A 28 -30.35 28.41 -41.40
CA SER A 28 -31.22 29.00 -42.42
C SER A 28 -30.30 29.33 -43.57
N ALA A 29 -30.52 28.75 -44.75
CA ALA A 29 -29.72 28.92 -45.95
C ALA A 29 -29.10 30.33 -46.04
N TYR A 30 -27.88 30.48 -45.57
CA TYR A 30 -27.06 31.65 -45.84
C TYR A 30 -26.34 31.29 -47.13
N ALA A 31 -26.55 32.14 -48.13
CA ALA A 31 -25.99 31.96 -49.45
C ALA A 31 -24.51 31.59 -49.35
N ASP A 32 -24.10 30.63 -50.18
CA ASP A 32 -22.72 30.39 -50.59
C ASP A 32 -22.11 31.76 -50.96
N GLY A 33 -21.40 32.35 -50.02
CA GLY A 33 -21.05 33.75 -50.04
C GLY A 33 -19.84 33.97 -49.16
N ASP A 34 -18.78 34.41 -49.80
CA ASP A 34 -17.46 34.80 -49.29
C ASP A 34 -17.48 35.90 -48.20
N ASN A 35 -18.44 35.94 -47.29
CA ASN A 35 -18.55 37.02 -46.32
C ASN A 35 -17.59 36.85 -45.12
N ALA A 36 -16.29 36.85 -45.39
CA ALA A 36 -15.24 37.19 -44.42
C ALA A 36 -15.17 38.72 -44.27
N GLY A 37 -16.30 39.38 -43.96
CA GLY A 37 -16.37 40.83 -43.85
C GLY A 37 -15.82 41.36 -42.52
N THR A 38 -15.08 42.47 -42.57
CA THR A 38 -14.69 43.25 -41.37
C THR A 38 -15.94 43.77 -40.66
N THR A 39 -16.32 43.19 -39.52
CA THR A 39 -17.51 43.61 -38.77
C THR A 39 -17.22 44.71 -37.75
N ALA A 40 -18.18 45.60 -37.56
CA ALA A 40 -18.14 46.60 -36.49
C ALA A 40 -18.16 45.93 -35.09
N THR A 41 -17.53 46.57 -34.10
CA THR A 41 -17.49 46.12 -32.71
C THR A 41 -18.89 45.76 -32.18
N GLY A 42 -19.06 44.55 -31.64
CA GLY A 42 -20.34 44.07 -31.11
C GLY A 42 -21.28 43.36 -32.10
N GLN A 43 -20.83 43.06 -33.33
CA GLN A 43 -21.55 42.19 -34.27
C GLN A 43 -20.95 40.78 -34.35
N ILE A 44 -21.82 39.79 -34.61
CA ILE A 44 -21.43 38.39 -34.82
C ILE A 44 -21.17 38.18 -36.32
N ALA A 45 -19.98 37.70 -36.66
CA ALA A 45 -19.54 37.40 -38.02
C ALA A 45 -19.15 35.93 -38.18
N THR A 46 -18.96 35.46 -39.42
CA THR A 46 -18.53 34.09 -39.72
C THR A 46 -17.20 34.11 -40.47
N ALA A 47 -16.27 33.20 -40.16
CA ALA A 47 -14.97 33.11 -40.85
C ALA A 47 -14.68 31.72 -41.41
N LYS A 48 -13.86 31.68 -42.48
CA LYS A 48 -13.32 30.44 -43.03
C LYS A 48 -12.20 29.91 -42.13
N PRO A 49 -12.23 28.62 -41.76
CA PRO A 49 -11.22 28.03 -40.90
C PRO A 49 -9.90 27.79 -41.65
N ASN A 50 -8.79 28.00 -40.95
CA ASN A 50 -7.48 27.55 -41.41
C ASN A 50 -7.35 26.02 -41.25
N GLU A 51 -6.29 25.43 -41.82
CA GLU A 51 -6.11 23.97 -41.79
C GLU A 51 -5.58 23.45 -40.45
N ASN A 52 -4.71 24.20 -39.78
CA ASN A 52 -3.92 23.72 -38.62
C ASN A 52 -4.49 24.21 -37.29
N GLY A 53 -4.55 23.31 -36.33
CA GLY A 53 -4.86 23.58 -34.93
C GLY A 53 -3.96 22.77 -34.00
N THR A 54 -4.12 22.98 -32.69
CA THR A 54 -3.31 22.31 -31.68
C THR A 54 -4.16 21.60 -30.63
N ILE A 55 -3.64 20.49 -30.14
CA ILE A 55 -4.12 19.82 -28.92
C ILE A 55 -2.94 19.69 -27.96
N THR A 56 -3.00 20.39 -26.84
CA THR A 56 -2.00 20.31 -25.78
C THR A 56 -2.41 19.28 -24.74
N ILE A 57 -1.59 18.25 -24.53
CA ILE A 57 -1.87 17.18 -23.58
C ILE A 57 -0.84 17.20 -22.45
N THR A 58 -1.31 17.48 -21.24
CA THR A 58 -0.54 17.53 -20.00
C THR A 58 -0.83 16.30 -19.15
N GLY A 59 0.19 15.68 -18.57
CA GLY A 59 0.06 14.50 -17.72
C GLY A 59 1.24 13.54 -17.88
N ASP A 60 1.14 12.30 -17.39
CA ASP A 60 2.22 11.33 -17.63
C ASP A 60 2.43 11.07 -19.12
N ALA A 61 3.62 10.59 -19.49
CA ALA A 61 4.01 10.35 -20.87
C ALA A 61 3.21 9.21 -21.51
N HIS A 62 2.21 9.53 -22.33
CA HIS A 62 1.33 8.60 -23.00
C HIS A 62 1.33 8.88 -24.51
N THR A 63 0.98 7.87 -25.29
CA THR A 63 0.83 7.94 -26.74
C THR A 63 -0.59 7.57 -27.14
N PHE A 64 -1.19 8.40 -27.99
CA PHE A 64 -2.58 8.31 -28.40
C PHE A 64 -2.72 8.08 -29.90
N ALA A 65 -3.61 7.17 -30.27
CA ALA A 65 -4.18 7.10 -31.61
C ALA A 65 -5.28 8.16 -31.75
N GLY A 66 -5.07 9.13 -32.64
CA GLY A 66 -6.02 10.20 -32.92
C GLY A 66 -6.88 9.94 -34.16
N TYR A 67 -8.18 10.18 -34.04
CA TYR A 67 -9.17 10.07 -35.13
C TYR A 67 -9.92 11.40 -35.25
N LYS A 68 -9.81 12.06 -36.40
CA LYS A 68 -10.50 13.32 -36.69
C LYS A 68 -11.95 13.03 -37.03
N LEU A 69 -12.84 13.16 -36.04
CA LEU A 69 -14.26 12.88 -36.17
C LEU A 69 -14.99 13.89 -37.04
N ALA A 70 -14.58 15.15 -37.00
CA ALA A 70 -15.20 16.21 -37.79
C ALA A 70 -14.22 17.35 -38.07
N SER A 71 -14.38 18.03 -39.20
CA SER A 71 -13.65 19.25 -39.56
C SER A 71 -14.43 20.48 -39.13
N LEU A 72 -13.73 21.54 -38.74
CA LEU A 72 -14.35 22.86 -38.57
C LEU A 72 -14.85 23.34 -39.94
N LYS A 73 -16.13 23.68 -40.04
CA LYS A 73 -16.77 24.19 -41.26
C LYS A 73 -16.82 25.72 -41.24
N SER A 74 -17.27 26.27 -40.12
CA SER A 74 -17.38 27.71 -39.94
C SER A 74 -17.27 28.05 -38.45
N LEU A 75 -16.85 29.27 -38.13
CA LEU A 75 -16.80 29.77 -36.77
C LEU A 75 -17.45 31.14 -36.72
N THR A 76 -18.32 31.35 -35.73
CA THR A 76 -18.89 32.66 -35.44
C THR A 76 -18.16 33.33 -34.30
N TYR A 77 -17.90 34.63 -34.43
CA TYR A 77 -17.15 35.41 -33.45
C TYR A 77 -17.73 36.80 -33.27
N GLU A 78 -17.45 37.42 -32.13
CA GLU A 78 -17.73 38.82 -31.84
C GLU A 78 -16.39 39.57 -31.67
N ALA A 79 -16.21 40.64 -32.45
CA ALA A 79 -15.06 41.53 -32.29
C ALA A 79 -15.25 42.45 -31.07
N LYS A 80 -14.22 42.51 -30.22
CA LYS A 80 -14.14 43.40 -29.06
C LYS A 80 -13.01 44.39 -29.23
N THR A 81 -13.30 45.66 -28.98
CA THR A 81 -12.27 46.70 -28.86
C THR A 81 -11.90 46.80 -27.39
N ASN A 82 -10.62 46.61 -27.07
CA ASN A 82 -10.11 46.85 -25.73
C ASN A 82 -9.67 48.31 -25.57
N ASP A 83 -9.49 48.76 -24.33
CA ASP A 83 -9.04 50.12 -23.98
C ASP A 83 -7.70 50.54 -24.63
N SER A 84 -6.96 49.59 -25.20
CA SER A 84 -5.69 49.78 -25.91
C SER A 84 -5.81 49.94 -27.43
N ASP A 85 -7.01 50.14 -27.99
CA ASP A 85 -7.30 50.13 -29.44
C ASP A 85 -6.94 48.81 -30.17
N SER A 86 -6.62 47.75 -29.42
CA SER A 86 -6.45 46.40 -29.96
C SER A 86 -7.80 45.71 -30.11
N THR A 87 -8.03 45.09 -31.27
CA THR A 87 -9.20 44.22 -31.48
C THR A 87 -8.88 42.80 -31.02
N THR A 88 -9.73 42.23 -30.18
CA THR A 88 -9.73 40.79 -29.85
C THR A 88 -11.01 40.15 -30.36
N TYR A 89 -10.99 38.84 -30.54
CA TYR A 89 -12.13 38.09 -31.07
C TYR A 89 -12.59 37.07 -30.03
N GLU A 90 -13.87 37.09 -29.69
CA GLU A 90 -14.49 36.09 -28.80
C GLU A 90 -15.33 35.13 -29.65
N MET A 91 -15.08 33.82 -29.53
CA MET A 91 -15.88 32.80 -30.22
C MET A 91 -17.31 32.76 -29.67
N LYS A 92 -18.30 32.72 -30.56
CA LYS A 92 -19.74 32.67 -30.27
C LYS A 92 -20.45 31.41 -30.76
N GLY A 93 -19.80 30.64 -31.63
CA GLY A 93 -20.30 29.39 -32.19
C GLY A 93 -19.34 28.82 -33.19
N PHE A 94 -19.50 27.56 -33.54
CA PHE A 94 -18.72 26.91 -34.58
C PHE A 94 -19.54 25.78 -35.20
N GLU A 95 -19.53 25.61 -36.51
CA GLU A 95 -20.15 24.46 -37.16
C GLU A 95 -19.09 23.43 -37.52
N VAL A 96 -19.42 22.15 -37.39
CA VAL A 96 -18.55 21.05 -37.77
C VAL A 96 -19.21 20.16 -38.82
N GLU A 97 -18.38 19.58 -39.68
CA GLU A 97 -18.77 18.59 -40.67
C GLU A 97 -18.13 17.24 -40.35
N THR A 98 -18.97 16.21 -40.21
CA THR A 98 -18.51 14.85 -39.90
C THR A 98 -17.55 14.34 -40.95
N ASN A 99 -16.43 13.77 -40.51
CA ASN A 99 -15.49 13.11 -41.40
C ASN A 99 -16.13 11.82 -41.94
N SER A 100 -16.36 11.79 -43.25
CA SER A 100 -16.98 10.67 -43.96
C SER A 100 -16.28 9.32 -43.74
N ALA A 101 -14.98 9.31 -43.40
CA ALA A 101 -14.21 8.11 -43.10
C ALA A 101 -14.70 7.36 -41.85
N TYR A 102 -15.41 8.05 -40.93
CA TYR A 102 -15.88 7.50 -39.66
C TYR A 102 -17.40 7.48 -39.52
N THR A 103 -18.16 7.98 -40.50
CA THR A 103 -19.64 8.10 -40.37
C THR A 103 -20.31 6.78 -40.00
N SER A 104 -19.90 5.67 -40.62
CA SER A 104 -20.46 4.35 -40.31
C SER A 104 -20.16 3.90 -38.87
N ASP A 105 -18.92 4.08 -38.41
CA ASP A 105 -18.49 3.75 -37.05
C ASP A 105 -19.22 4.63 -36.01
N ILE A 106 -19.38 5.92 -36.32
CA ILE A 106 -20.08 6.91 -35.48
C ILE A 106 -21.56 6.53 -35.34
N VAL A 107 -22.25 6.25 -36.44
CA VAL A 107 -23.67 5.85 -36.41
C VAL A 107 -23.85 4.51 -35.69
N ALA A 108 -22.92 3.56 -35.88
CA ALA A 108 -22.93 2.30 -35.14
C ALA A 108 -22.74 2.51 -33.63
N ALA A 109 -21.86 3.43 -33.23
CA ALA A 109 -21.69 3.80 -31.81
C ALA A 109 -22.95 4.47 -31.25
N LEU A 110 -23.61 5.37 -32.00
CA LEU A 110 -24.88 6.01 -31.60
C LEU A 110 -26.02 5.00 -31.41
N ASP A 111 -26.00 3.87 -32.12
CA ASP A 111 -27.02 2.81 -31.99
C ASP A 111 -26.91 2.04 -30.66
N GLU A 112 -25.70 2.00 -30.08
CA GLU A 112 -25.45 1.31 -28.81
C GLU A 112 -25.71 2.18 -27.57
N VAL A 113 -25.89 3.50 -27.76
CA VAL A 113 -26.15 4.44 -26.67
C VAL A 113 -27.64 4.76 -26.62
N LYS A 114 -28.22 4.72 -25.41
CA LYS A 114 -29.63 5.01 -25.19
C LYS A 114 -29.82 6.25 -24.33
N ASP A 115 -30.85 7.02 -24.65
CA ASP A 115 -31.30 8.14 -23.83
C ASP A 115 -32.01 7.65 -22.55
N SER A 116 -32.34 8.61 -21.68
CA SER A 116 -33.13 8.36 -20.45
C SER A 116 -34.50 7.70 -20.68
N LYS A 117 -35.02 7.70 -21.92
CA LYS A 117 -36.30 7.09 -22.30
C LYS A 117 -36.11 5.72 -22.99
N GLY A 118 -34.88 5.29 -23.20
CA GLY A 118 -34.53 4.03 -23.84
C GLY A 118 -34.44 4.07 -25.36
N ASN A 119 -34.57 5.24 -26.00
CA ASN A 119 -34.36 5.41 -27.44
C ASN A 119 -32.86 5.41 -27.75
N THR A 120 -32.44 4.83 -28.89
CA THR A 120 -31.04 4.93 -29.28
C THR A 120 -30.74 6.34 -29.79
N LEU A 121 -29.54 6.86 -29.54
CA LEU A 121 -29.15 8.18 -30.05
C LEU A 121 -29.17 8.21 -31.57
N LYS A 122 -28.94 7.08 -32.23
CA LYS A 122 -29.09 6.93 -33.67
C LYS A 122 -30.52 7.25 -34.12
N SER A 123 -31.53 6.75 -33.43
CA SER A 123 -32.93 7.01 -33.80
C SER A 123 -33.31 8.49 -33.68
N GLU A 124 -32.75 9.19 -32.68
CA GLU A 124 -32.94 10.63 -32.54
C GLU A 124 -32.20 11.42 -33.63
N TYR A 125 -30.98 10.99 -33.97
CA TYR A 125 -30.18 11.55 -35.07
C TYR A 125 -30.90 11.41 -36.42
N GLU A 126 -31.34 10.20 -36.77
CA GLU A 126 -31.98 9.92 -38.06
C GLU A 126 -33.33 10.64 -38.23
N ALA A 127 -34.00 10.98 -37.11
CA ALA A 127 -35.23 11.76 -37.13
C ALA A 127 -35.00 13.26 -37.41
N ASP A 128 -33.81 13.80 -37.13
CA ASP A 128 -33.49 15.21 -37.35
C ASP A 128 -32.83 15.42 -38.73
N THR A 129 -33.66 15.61 -39.74
CA THR A 129 -33.22 15.77 -41.14
C THR A 129 -32.29 16.96 -41.36
N ALA A 130 -32.23 17.93 -40.44
CA ALA A 130 -31.29 19.05 -40.51
C ALA A 130 -29.82 18.62 -40.40
N TYR A 131 -29.55 17.42 -39.89
CA TYR A 131 -28.21 16.87 -39.71
C TYR A 131 -27.93 15.64 -40.58
N SER A 132 -28.70 15.43 -41.66
CA SER A 132 -28.47 14.30 -42.56
C SER A 132 -27.01 14.24 -43.02
N GLY A 133 -26.36 13.08 -42.85
CA GLY A 133 -24.93 12.89 -43.16
C GLY A 133 -23.94 13.53 -42.16
N ASN A 134 -24.41 14.25 -41.13
CA ASN A 134 -23.57 14.95 -40.15
C ASN A 134 -23.86 14.52 -38.68
N PRO A 135 -23.65 13.24 -38.31
CA PRO A 135 -23.95 12.75 -36.96
C PRO A 135 -23.12 13.41 -35.85
N ILE A 136 -21.87 13.82 -36.11
CA ILE A 136 -21.07 14.55 -35.10
C ILE A 136 -21.59 15.96 -34.91
N GLY A 137 -22.00 16.65 -35.98
CA GLY A 137 -22.66 17.95 -35.86
C GLY A 137 -23.99 17.87 -35.10
N TRP A 138 -24.76 16.80 -35.29
CA TRP A 138 -25.97 16.55 -34.51
C TRP A 138 -25.65 16.33 -33.04
N LEU A 139 -24.68 15.45 -32.75
CA LEU A 139 -24.24 15.17 -31.38
C LEU A 139 -23.78 16.46 -30.70
N ALA A 140 -22.87 17.20 -31.38
CA ALA A 140 -22.34 18.51 -31.01
C ALA A 140 -23.47 19.47 -30.58
N ASN A 141 -24.57 19.54 -31.32
CA ASN A 141 -25.65 20.49 -31.00
C ASN A 141 -26.59 19.98 -29.92
N LYS A 142 -27.06 18.75 -30.10
CA LYS A 142 -28.24 18.27 -29.37
C LYS A 142 -27.90 17.66 -28.02
N LYS A 143 -26.65 17.20 -27.85
CA LYS A 143 -26.26 16.39 -26.69
C LYS A 143 -25.14 16.99 -25.83
N TYR A 144 -24.42 18.01 -26.31
CA TYR A 144 -23.38 18.69 -25.52
C TYR A 144 -23.87 19.80 -24.59
N ASP A 145 -25.03 20.41 -24.87
CA ASP A 145 -25.53 21.57 -24.10
C ASP A 145 -26.28 21.21 -22.79
N THR A 146 -26.53 19.92 -22.52
CA THR A 146 -27.55 19.55 -21.52
C THR A 146 -27.08 19.35 -20.08
N THR A 147 -25.78 19.27 -19.77
CA THR A 147 -25.34 19.15 -18.37
C THR A 147 -23.91 19.64 -18.16
N LYS A 148 -23.77 20.63 -17.27
CA LYS A 148 -22.53 20.88 -16.53
C LYS A 148 -22.03 19.55 -15.93
N GLU A 149 -20.96 18.96 -16.47
CA GLU A 149 -20.24 17.83 -15.84
C GLU A 149 -19.46 18.31 -14.58
N THR A 150 -20.04 19.21 -13.78
CA THR A 150 -19.34 19.97 -12.73
C THR A 150 -19.24 19.24 -11.39
N LYS A 151 -19.49 17.93 -11.31
CA LYS A 151 -19.46 17.21 -10.02
C LYS A 151 -18.78 15.86 -10.00
N ALA A 152 -18.62 15.18 -11.13
CA ALA A 152 -17.76 14.00 -11.21
C ALA A 152 -16.61 14.39 -12.11
N PRO A 153 -15.34 14.24 -11.67
CA PRO A 153 -14.21 14.51 -12.52
C PRO A 153 -14.35 13.78 -13.85
N TRP A 154 -15.01 12.61 -13.92
CA TRP A 154 -14.94 11.64 -15.01
C TRP A 154 -16.13 11.58 -15.99
N GLY A 155 -17.12 12.45 -15.85
CA GLY A 155 -18.35 12.41 -16.66
C GLY A 155 -19.33 11.28 -16.29
N GLY A 156 -19.25 10.80 -15.04
CA GLY A 156 -20.19 9.87 -14.44
C GLY A 156 -21.29 10.57 -13.65
N SER A 157 -22.50 10.02 -13.67
CA SER A 157 -23.52 10.34 -12.67
C SER A 157 -23.06 9.89 -11.28
N THR A 158 -23.44 10.61 -10.21
CA THR A 158 -23.29 10.18 -8.81
C THR A 158 -24.03 8.87 -8.50
N THR A 159 -24.80 8.34 -9.46
CA THR A 159 -25.52 7.06 -9.39
C THR A 159 -24.80 5.90 -10.10
N GLY A 160 -23.57 6.10 -10.62
CA GLY A 160 -22.78 5.04 -11.25
C GLY A 160 -23.20 4.70 -12.68
N THR A 161 -23.79 5.65 -13.41
CA THR A 161 -24.09 5.53 -14.85
C THR A 161 -23.32 6.59 -15.63
N ASP A 162 -22.61 6.18 -16.68
CA ASP A 162 -21.84 7.05 -17.57
C ASP A 162 -22.77 7.99 -18.35
N SER A 163 -22.35 9.24 -18.64
CA SER A 163 -23.09 10.15 -19.50
C SER A 163 -23.28 9.58 -20.91
N GLU A 164 -24.33 10.01 -21.64
CA GLU A 164 -24.58 9.58 -23.04
C GLU A 164 -23.34 9.81 -23.91
N LEU A 165 -22.65 10.93 -23.69
CA LEU A 165 -21.42 11.31 -24.36
C LEU A 165 -20.21 10.42 -23.99
N ARG A 166 -20.05 10.08 -22.71
CA ARG A 166 -19.03 9.11 -22.26
C ARG A 166 -19.28 7.74 -22.87
N GLN A 167 -20.53 7.28 -22.86
CA GLN A 167 -20.90 6.01 -23.48
C GLN A 167 -20.58 6.04 -24.97
N PHE A 168 -20.96 7.11 -25.70
CA PHE A 168 -20.64 7.27 -27.11
C PHE A 168 -19.13 7.20 -27.39
N ALA A 169 -18.31 7.95 -26.65
CA ALA A 169 -16.85 7.93 -26.82
C ALA A 169 -16.27 6.52 -26.62
N THR A 170 -16.75 5.80 -25.61
CA THR A 170 -16.33 4.43 -25.30
C THR A 170 -16.73 3.45 -26.41
N LYS A 171 -17.98 3.54 -26.89
CA LYS A 171 -18.47 2.70 -27.98
C LYS A 171 -17.73 2.96 -29.29
N LEU A 172 -17.52 4.23 -29.62
CA LEU A 172 -16.78 4.62 -30.82
C LEU A 172 -15.34 4.16 -30.75
N ALA A 173 -14.68 4.32 -29.60
CA ALA A 173 -13.32 3.84 -29.41
C ALA A 173 -13.19 2.33 -29.64
N ALA A 174 -14.15 1.54 -29.12
CA ALA A 174 -14.20 0.11 -29.37
C ALA A 174 -14.38 -0.25 -30.86
N LYS A 175 -15.19 0.51 -31.62
CA LYS A 175 -15.31 0.31 -33.08
C LYS A 175 -14.01 0.64 -33.82
N LEU A 176 -13.28 1.63 -33.34
CA LEU A 176 -12.02 2.07 -33.93
C LEU A 176 -10.82 1.25 -33.43
N LYS A 177 -11.01 0.28 -32.52
CA LYS A 177 -9.94 -0.51 -31.91
C LYS A 177 -9.05 -1.21 -32.93
N ASP A 178 -9.69 -1.80 -33.94
CA ASP A 178 -9.04 -2.68 -34.91
C ASP A 178 -8.70 -1.97 -36.23
N LYS A 179 -8.91 -0.63 -36.33
CA LYS A 179 -8.50 0.12 -37.51
C LYS A 179 -6.97 0.22 -37.55
N THR A 180 -6.39 -0.11 -38.70
CA THR A 180 -4.94 -0.12 -38.92
C THR A 180 -4.33 1.26 -39.19
N SER A 181 -5.16 2.28 -39.43
CA SER A 181 -4.73 3.64 -39.74
C SER A 181 -5.41 4.64 -38.81
N THR A 182 -4.63 5.58 -38.28
CA THR A 182 -5.09 6.74 -37.49
C THR A 182 -4.86 8.02 -38.30
N ASP A 183 -5.55 9.10 -37.97
CA ASP A 183 -5.32 10.41 -38.59
C ASP A 183 -4.14 11.16 -37.95
N GLY A 184 -3.70 10.71 -36.77
CA GLY A 184 -2.56 11.25 -36.06
C GLY A 184 -2.09 10.34 -34.93
N THR A 185 -0.85 10.56 -34.50
CA THR A 185 -0.31 10.06 -33.23
C THR A 185 -0.02 11.25 -32.35
N LEU A 186 -0.63 11.31 -31.17
CA LEU A 186 -0.47 12.41 -30.23
C LEU A 186 0.26 11.91 -28.98
N ASN A 187 0.97 12.80 -28.30
CA ASN A 187 1.70 12.47 -27.07
C ASN A 187 1.36 13.46 -25.95
N SER A 188 1.63 13.04 -24.72
CA SER A 188 1.54 13.86 -23.52
C SER A 188 2.87 13.95 -22.77
N SER A 189 3.00 14.96 -21.93
CA SER A 189 4.12 15.12 -21.00
C SER A 189 3.68 15.91 -19.76
N ALA A 190 4.45 15.82 -18.69
CA ALA A 190 4.12 16.49 -17.43
C ALA A 190 4.05 18.03 -17.60
N ASP A 191 4.85 18.57 -18.52
CA ASP A 191 4.89 20.01 -18.85
C ASP A 191 3.84 20.42 -19.90
N GLY A 192 3.12 19.45 -20.48
CA GLY A 192 2.24 19.64 -21.62
C GLY A 192 2.97 19.47 -22.95
N THR A 193 2.43 18.60 -23.82
CA THR A 193 2.92 18.43 -25.19
C THR A 193 1.93 19.04 -26.17
N GLU A 194 2.38 20.00 -26.97
CA GLU A 194 1.60 20.58 -28.06
C GLU A 194 1.64 19.66 -29.28
N ASN A 195 0.47 19.14 -29.67
CA ASN A 195 0.33 18.29 -30.85
C ASN A 195 -0.32 19.09 -31.97
N ASN A 196 0.42 19.33 -33.06
CA ASN A 196 -0.07 19.99 -34.26
C ASN A 196 -0.90 19.01 -35.11
N VAL A 197 -2.17 19.33 -35.31
CA VAL A 197 -3.13 18.49 -36.02
C VAL A 197 -4.10 19.33 -36.86
N ALA A 198 -4.86 18.72 -37.77
CA ALA A 198 -5.86 19.47 -38.54
C ALA A 198 -7.04 19.93 -37.66
N GLN A 199 -7.54 21.15 -37.88
CA GLN A 199 -8.62 21.74 -37.06
C GLN A 199 -9.89 20.90 -37.08
N GLY A 200 -10.48 20.68 -35.91
CA GLY A 200 -11.75 19.96 -35.78
C GLY A 200 -11.96 19.27 -34.44
N LEU A 201 -12.86 18.28 -34.44
CA LEU A 201 -13.13 17.41 -33.31
C LEU A 201 -12.40 16.07 -33.48
N TRP A 202 -11.74 15.64 -32.42
CA TRP A 202 -10.89 14.45 -32.41
C TRP A 202 -11.34 13.48 -31.31
N LEU A 203 -11.30 12.18 -31.60
CA LEU A 203 -11.27 11.12 -30.59
C LEU A 203 -9.83 10.68 -30.40
N LEU A 204 -9.36 10.65 -29.16
CA LEU A 204 -8.07 10.11 -28.78
C LEU A 204 -8.27 8.81 -28.00
N ARG A 205 -7.62 7.75 -28.45
CA ARG A 205 -7.50 6.48 -27.74
C ARG A 205 -6.09 6.32 -27.21
N ASP A 206 -5.97 5.98 -25.94
CA ASP A 206 -4.68 5.70 -25.34
C ASP A 206 -4.15 4.35 -25.84
N THR A 207 -2.95 4.38 -26.42
CA THR A 207 -2.26 3.23 -27.01
C THR A 207 -0.93 2.96 -26.33
N THR A 208 -0.70 3.60 -25.18
CA THR A 208 0.53 3.46 -24.41
C THR A 208 0.75 2.01 -24.01
N ALA A 209 1.93 1.46 -24.28
CA ALA A 209 2.33 0.17 -23.74
C ALA A 209 2.56 0.30 -22.22
N LEU A 210 1.76 -0.41 -21.43
CA LEU A 210 1.76 -0.29 -19.96
C LEU A 210 2.61 -1.37 -19.24
N THR A 211 3.44 -2.14 -19.95
CA THR A 211 4.14 -3.31 -19.39
C THR A 211 5.00 -3.00 -18.17
N ASP A 212 5.61 -1.81 -18.13
CA ASP A 212 6.52 -1.37 -17.05
C ASP A 212 6.01 -0.12 -16.33
N LYS A 213 4.72 0.17 -16.49
CA LYS A 213 4.11 1.43 -16.06
C LYS A 213 3.11 1.19 -14.94
N GLN A 214 3.28 1.90 -13.82
CA GLN A 214 2.38 1.83 -12.68
C GLN A 214 1.08 2.60 -12.93
N GLU A 215 1.07 3.53 -13.88
CA GLU A 215 -0.13 4.25 -14.24
C GLU A 215 -1.14 3.42 -15.06
N THR A 216 -2.42 3.79 -14.96
CA THR A 216 -3.47 3.28 -15.85
C THR A 216 -3.45 4.02 -17.20
N ALA A 217 -3.89 3.36 -18.27
CA ALA A 217 -4.28 4.07 -19.50
C ALA A 217 -5.43 5.04 -19.23
N SER A 218 -5.50 6.10 -20.01
CA SER A 218 -6.65 6.99 -20.01
C SER A 218 -7.85 6.32 -20.68
N ILE A 219 -9.04 6.76 -20.27
CA ILE A 219 -10.27 6.50 -21.02
C ILE A 219 -10.23 7.24 -22.38
N PRO A 220 -11.09 6.87 -23.35
CA PRO A 220 -11.23 7.60 -24.60
C PRO A 220 -11.64 9.07 -24.39
N ILE A 221 -11.02 9.97 -25.15
CA ILE A 221 -11.20 11.43 -25.01
C ILE A 221 -11.73 11.99 -26.33
N ILE A 222 -12.85 12.71 -26.30
CA ILE A 222 -13.25 13.57 -27.41
C ILE A 222 -12.81 15.01 -27.06
N VAL A 223 -12.13 15.67 -27.99
CA VAL A 223 -11.57 17.01 -27.79
C VAL A 223 -11.66 17.84 -29.07
N SER A 224 -11.86 19.14 -28.93
CA SER A 224 -11.67 20.11 -30.02
C SER A 224 -10.21 20.54 -30.10
N THR A 225 -9.70 20.83 -31.29
CA THR A 225 -8.44 21.57 -31.42
C THR A 225 -8.61 23.02 -30.95
N THR A 226 -7.51 23.73 -30.75
CA THR A 226 -7.55 25.20 -30.89
C THR A 226 -8.00 25.57 -32.31
N TYR A 227 -8.58 26.75 -32.46
CA TYR A 227 -9.05 27.24 -33.74
C TYR A 227 -8.35 28.52 -34.15
N SER A 228 -8.08 28.63 -35.44
CA SER A 228 -7.57 29.78 -36.12
C SER A 228 -8.38 29.97 -37.40
N VAL A 229 -8.77 31.21 -37.64
CA VAL A 229 -9.58 31.61 -38.79
C VAL A 229 -8.99 32.86 -39.41
N THR A 230 -9.19 33.02 -40.71
CA THR A 230 -8.83 34.23 -41.43
C THR A 230 -10.02 35.19 -41.45
N ILE A 231 -9.81 36.42 -40.97
CA ILE A 231 -10.83 37.48 -40.89
C ILE A 231 -10.45 38.59 -41.86
N GLY A 232 -11.41 39.04 -42.69
CA GLY A 232 -11.17 40.03 -43.73
C GLY A 232 -10.81 39.41 -45.08
N GLU A 233 -10.72 40.25 -46.10
CA GLU A 233 -10.34 39.90 -47.47
C GLU A 233 -8.99 40.54 -47.84
N ASP A 234 -8.26 39.90 -48.75
CA ASP A 234 -7.03 40.40 -49.38
C ASP A 234 -5.94 40.89 -48.39
N ASP A 235 -5.26 42.00 -48.71
CA ASP A 235 -4.12 42.55 -47.95
C ASP A 235 -4.48 43.03 -46.52
N ALA A 236 -5.76 43.02 -46.15
CA ALA A 236 -6.26 43.38 -44.81
C ALA A 236 -6.60 42.16 -43.94
N ALA A 237 -6.39 40.93 -44.45
CA ALA A 237 -6.70 39.70 -43.74
C ALA A 237 -5.85 39.56 -42.46
N THR A 238 -6.51 39.26 -41.34
CA THR A 238 -5.86 38.98 -40.05
C THR A 238 -6.21 37.58 -39.59
N THR A 239 -5.23 36.86 -39.04
CA THR A 239 -5.49 35.58 -38.39
C THR A 239 -5.94 35.81 -36.96
N ALA A 240 -7.12 35.32 -36.61
CA ALA A 240 -7.60 35.27 -35.23
C ALA A 240 -7.44 33.87 -34.66
N GLU A 241 -6.87 33.78 -33.46
CA GLU A 241 -6.68 32.52 -32.74
C GLU A 241 -7.63 32.43 -31.54
N PHE A 242 -8.23 31.26 -31.35
CA PHE A 242 -9.14 30.91 -30.28
C PHE A 242 -8.55 29.72 -29.51
N LYS A 243 -8.11 29.99 -28.27
CA LYS A 243 -7.42 29.00 -27.41
C LYS A 243 -8.06 28.84 -26.04
N GLU A 244 -8.94 29.76 -25.64
CA GLU A 244 -9.51 29.77 -24.29
C GLU A 244 -10.52 28.63 -24.13
N GLY A 245 -10.20 27.67 -23.24
CA GLY A 245 -11.10 26.58 -22.87
C GLY A 245 -11.25 25.45 -23.91
N ILE A 246 -10.43 25.43 -24.96
CA ILE A 246 -10.42 24.40 -26.02
C ILE A 246 -8.98 23.97 -26.35
N GLY A 247 -8.80 22.82 -27.01
CA GLY A 247 -7.48 22.36 -27.42
C GLY A 247 -6.56 21.94 -26.29
N THR A 248 -7.07 21.72 -25.06
CA THR A 248 -6.25 21.30 -23.92
C THR A 248 -6.81 20.06 -23.24
N ILE A 249 -5.91 19.18 -22.82
CA ILE A 249 -6.17 17.95 -22.06
C ILE A 249 -5.20 17.89 -20.88
N GLU A 250 -5.72 17.51 -19.73
CA GLU A 250 -5.02 17.13 -18.51
C GLU A 250 -5.40 15.67 -18.22
N LEU A 251 -4.46 14.75 -18.42
CA LEU A 251 -4.70 13.34 -18.16
C LEU A 251 -4.88 13.13 -16.65
N LYS A 252 -5.85 12.28 -16.28
CA LYS A 252 -6.07 11.86 -14.89
C LYS A 252 -5.84 10.37 -14.68
N ASN A 253 -4.87 9.80 -15.38
CA ASN A 253 -4.46 8.42 -15.12
C ASN A 253 -4.19 8.19 -13.63
N THR A 254 -4.55 7.00 -13.13
CA THR A 254 -4.33 6.67 -11.72
C THR A 254 -3.05 5.88 -11.56
N LYS A 255 -2.36 6.07 -10.43
CA LYS A 255 -1.26 5.22 -9.98
C LYS A 255 -1.65 4.56 -8.66
N PRO A 256 -2.31 3.39 -8.68
CA PRO A 256 -2.56 2.62 -7.48
C PRO A 256 -1.24 2.26 -6.78
N GLU A 257 -1.21 2.43 -5.46
CA GLU A 257 -0.07 2.24 -4.60
C GLU A 257 -0.41 1.21 -3.52
N VAL A 258 0.60 0.51 -3.02
CA VAL A 258 0.46 -0.52 -1.98
C VAL A 258 1.66 -0.51 -1.07
N GLY A 259 1.46 -0.91 0.19
CA GLY A 259 2.56 -1.11 1.10
C GLY A 259 2.12 -1.70 2.42
N LYS A 260 3.08 -1.81 3.32
CA LYS A 260 2.99 -2.69 4.47
C LYS A 260 3.70 -2.17 5.71
N GLN A 261 3.15 -2.50 6.87
CA GLN A 261 3.82 -2.32 8.16
C GLN A 261 3.48 -3.45 9.14
N VAL A 262 4.39 -3.66 10.09
CA VAL A 262 4.07 -4.42 11.31
C VAL A 262 3.32 -3.48 12.27
N VAL A 263 2.25 -3.97 12.88
CA VAL A 263 1.42 -3.19 13.79
C VAL A 263 1.26 -3.88 15.14
N LYS A 264 0.84 -3.11 16.13
CA LYS A 264 0.39 -3.58 17.44
C LYS A 264 -0.98 -3.01 17.77
N GLY A 265 -1.64 -3.64 18.73
CA GLY A 265 -3.00 -3.29 19.13
C GLY A 265 -4.00 -4.37 18.76
N ASP A 266 -5.27 -3.99 18.71
CA ASP A 266 -6.38 -4.90 18.46
C ASP A 266 -7.55 -4.18 17.79
N ALA A 267 -8.54 -4.95 17.31
CA ALA A 267 -9.71 -4.39 16.63
C ALA A 267 -10.56 -3.43 17.48
N GLN A 268 -10.46 -3.48 18.82
CA GLN A 268 -11.21 -2.59 19.73
C GLN A 268 -10.47 -1.29 19.98
N LYS A 269 -9.14 -1.35 20.17
CA LYS A 269 -8.29 -0.19 20.50
C LYS A 269 -7.71 0.50 19.27
N GLY A 270 -7.76 -0.16 18.12
CA GLY A 270 -7.09 0.28 16.89
C GLY A 270 -5.69 -0.32 16.78
N TYR A 271 -5.12 -0.16 15.58
CA TYR A 271 -3.77 -0.58 15.26
C TYR A 271 -2.86 0.63 15.10
N GLU A 272 -1.64 0.52 15.60
CA GLU A 272 -0.56 1.48 15.39
C GLU A 272 0.73 0.78 14.98
N SER A 273 1.67 1.50 14.37
CA SER A 273 2.95 0.94 13.93
C SER A 273 3.73 0.31 15.10
N GLU A 274 4.22 -0.92 14.92
CA GLU A 274 5.18 -1.50 15.85
C GLU A 274 6.59 -0.99 15.53
N LYS A 275 7.19 -0.29 16.49
CA LYS A 275 8.49 0.38 16.33
C LYS A 275 9.67 -0.53 16.68
N VAL A 276 9.38 -1.65 17.34
CA VAL A 276 10.34 -2.69 17.71
C VAL A 276 9.67 -4.01 17.31
N PRO A 277 9.77 -4.43 16.04
CA PRO A 277 9.02 -5.58 15.52
C PRO A 277 9.71 -6.90 15.90
N ASP A 278 9.93 -7.11 17.19
CA ASP A 278 10.45 -8.35 17.76
C ASP A 278 9.38 -9.14 18.50
N TYR A 279 9.54 -10.46 18.45
CA TYR A 279 8.52 -11.41 18.93
C TYR A 279 9.18 -12.69 19.44
N ASN A 280 8.49 -13.39 20.34
CA ASN A 280 8.84 -14.78 20.63
C ASN A 280 8.40 -15.66 19.46
N ILE A 281 9.11 -16.78 19.25
CA ILE A 281 8.55 -17.84 18.42
C ILE A 281 7.24 -18.31 19.07
N GLY A 282 6.21 -18.45 18.26
CA GLY A 282 4.83 -18.75 18.66
C GLY A 282 3.92 -17.53 18.74
N ASP A 283 4.47 -16.31 18.80
CA ASP A 283 3.67 -15.11 18.87
C ASP A 283 2.99 -14.82 17.53
N THR A 284 1.78 -14.24 17.63
CA THR A 284 1.06 -13.73 16.46
C THR A 284 1.56 -12.33 16.13
N VAL A 285 2.01 -12.15 14.90
CA VAL A 285 2.45 -10.90 14.31
C VAL A 285 1.32 -10.31 13.48
N PRO A 286 0.75 -9.15 13.86
CA PRO A 286 -0.21 -8.45 13.03
C PRO A 286 0.49 -7.49 12.07
N TYR A 287 -0.02 -7.44 10.85
CA TYR A 287 0.42 -6.56 9.77
C TYR A 287 -0.76 -5.72 9.28
N GLU A 288 -0.48 -4.50 8.87
CA GLU A 288 -1.41 -3.68 8.10
C GLU A 288 -0.92 -3.60 6.65
N LEU A 289 -1.77 -4.02 5.71
CA LEU A 289 -1.57 -3.81 4.28
C LEU A 289 -2.48 -2.66 3.85
N SER A 290 -1.93 -1.66 3.16
CA SER A 290 -2.70 -0.55 2.62
C SER A 290 -2.55 -0.51 1.11
N ALA A 291 -3.65 -0.29 0.39
CA ALA A 291 -3.65 -0.12 -1.06
C ALA A 291 -4.62 1.01 -1.49
N THR A 292 -4.31 1.76 -2.54
CA THR A 292 -5.25 2.73 -3.13
C THR A 292 -6.08 2.10 -4.24
N LEU A 293 -7.39 2.36 -4.24
CA LEU A 293 -8.24 2.05 -5.37
C LEU A 293 -7.92 3.02 -6.53
N PRO A 294 -8.08 2.60 -7.79
CA PRO A 294 -8.12 3.51 -8.94
C PRO A 294 -9.05 4.70 -8.68
N ASP A 295 -8.66 5.90 -9.13
CA ASP A 295 -9.40 7.16 -8.92
C ASP A 295 -10.68 7.20 -9.74
N SER A 296 -10.79 6.29 -10.72
CA SER A 296 -12.06 5.97 -11.35
C SER A 296 -12.04 4.59 -12.00
N TYR A 297 -13.21 3.96 -12.03
CA TYR A 297 -13.54 2.83 -12.89
C TYR A 297 -14.48 3.23 -14.04
N THR A 298 -14.70 4.52 -14.27
CA THR A 298 -15.41 5.00 -15.46
C THR A 298 -14.73 4.47 -16.72
N GLY A 299 -15.53 4.01 -17.69
CA GLY A 299 -15.03 3.39 -18.92
C GLY A 299 -14.48 1.97 -18.78
N TYR A 300 -14.30 1.45 -17.57
CA TYR A 300 -13.99 0.03 -17.36
C TYR A 300 -15.27 -0.78 -17.43
N ASP A 301 -15.30 -1.86 -18.22
CA ASP A 301 -16.36 -2.86 -18.14
C ASP A 301 -16.37 -3.49 -16.72
N LYS A 302 -17.50 -4.05 -16.31
CA LYS A 302 -17.61 -4.82 -15.06
C LYS A 302 -18.26 -6.17 -15.31
N ASP A 303 -17.83 -7.17 -14.55
CA ASP A 303 -18.40 -8.51 -14.58
C ASP A 303 -19.27 -8.77 -13.35
N PRO A 304 -20.60 -8.65 -13.45
CA PRO A 304 -21.50 -8.88 -12.32
C PRO A 304 -21.50 -10.35 -11.84
N ASN A 305 -20.85 -11.26 -12.56
CA ASN A 305 -20.70 -12.68 -12.20
C ASN A 305 -19.26 -13.02 -11.78
N TYR A 306 -18.42 -12.03 -11.42
CA TYR A 306 -17.05 -12.28 -10.98
C TYR A 306 -16.99 -13.36 -9.89
N GLY A 307 -16.09 -14.32 -10.05
CA GLY A 307 -15.92 -15.46 -9.13
C GLY A 307 -16.90 -16.62 -9.35
N ASP A 308 -17.91 -16.50 -10.24
CA ASP A 308 -18.74 -17.62 -10.66
C ASP A 308 -18.02 -18.42 -11.76
N SER A 309 -17.56 -19.63 -11.42
CA SER A 309 -16.81 -20.51 -12.33
C SER A 309 -17.51 -20.84 -13.66
N ALA A 310 -18.84 -20.70 -13.75
CA ALA A 310 -19.60 -21.02 -14.96
C ALA A 310 -20.02 -19.77 -15.76
N LYS A 311 -20.04 -18.58 -15.12
CA LYS A 311 -20.63 -17.36 -15.71
C LYS A 311 -19.69 -16.16 -15.78
N ALA A 312 -18.57 -16.18 -15.04
CA ALA A 312 -17.60 -15.10 -15.08
C ALA A 312 -17.07 -14.92 -16.52
N ASN A 313 -16.87 -13.66 -16.91
CA ASN A 313 -16.29 -13.28 -18.18
C ASN A 313 -15.00 -12.48 -17.95
N PRO A 314 -13.83 -13.14 -18.05
CA PRO A 314 -12.53 -12.50 -17.81
C PRO A 314 -12.31 -11.21 -18.62
N LYS A 315 -12.87 -11.12 -19.84
CA LYS A 315 -12.77 -9.93 -20.71
C LYS A 315 -13.50 -8.70 -20.17
N LYS A 316 -14.32 -8.87 -19.12
CA LYS A 316 -15.07 -7.80 -18.42
C LYS A 316 -14.72 -7.70 -16.95
N SER A 317 -13.93 -8.64 -16.42
CA SER A 317 -13.64 -8.75 -15.01
C SER A 317 -12.55 -7.76 -14.59
N ARG A 318 -12.94 -6.71 -13.86
CA ARG A 318 -11.99 -5.83 -13.19
C ARG A 318 -11.20 -6.62 -12.15
N THR A 319 -9.90 -6.38 -12.08
CA THR A 319 -9.00 -7.00 -11.11
C THR A 319 -8.60 -5.97 -10.05
N PHE A 320 -8.63 -6.37 -8.78
CA PHE A 320 -7.99 -5.65 -7.67
C PHE A 320 -7.63 -6.64 -6.56
N LYS A 321 -6.35 -6.97 -6.44
CA LYS A 321 -5.86 -8.02 -5.54
C LYS A 321 -4.67 -7.51 -4.73
N ILE A 322 -4.77 -7.61 -3.40
CA ILE A 322 -3.64 -7.36 -2.50
C ILE A 322 -2.96 -8.70 -2.24
N ILE A 323 -1.68 -8.80 -2.56
CA ILE A 323 -0.92 -10.04 -2.53
C ILE A 323 0.15 -9.94 -1.45
N ASP A 324 0.02 -10.73 -0.39
CA ASP A 324 1.01 -10.90 0.67
C ASP A 324 1.93 -12.08 0.35
N THR A 325 3.22 -12.00 0.66
CA THR A 325 4.13 -13.16 0.60
C THR A 325 4.97 -13.21 1.86
N ALA A 326 4.62 -14.14 2.74
CA ALA A 326 5.27 -14.37 4.02
C ALA A 326 6.36 -15.45 3.89
N SER A 327 7.55 -15.19 4.42
CA SER A 327 8.67 -16.16 4.39
C SER A 327 8.36 -17.44 5.18
N ALA A 328 9.19 -18.47 5.02
CA ALA A 328 9.02 -19.74 5.73
C ALA A 328 9.04 -19.61 7.26
N ALA A 329 9.61 -18.52 7.79
CA ALA A 329 9.60 -18.17 9.21
C ALA A 329 8.22 -17.75 9.75
N LEU A 330 7.26 -17.48 8.87
CA LEU A 330 5.93 -16.99 9.20
C LEU A 330 4.89 -18.02 8.76
N THR A 331 4.23 -18.64 9.73
CA THR A 331 3.10 -19.53 9.46
C THR A 331 1.85 -18.68 9.27
N VAL A 332 1.17 -18.88 8.14
CA VAL A 332 -0.08 -18.18 7.83
C VAL A 332 -1.22 -19.18 7.82
N ASP A 333 -2.09 -19.11 8.83
CA ASP A 333 -3.28 -19.96 8.89
C ASP A 333 -4.47 -19.22 8.28
N CYS A 334 -4.83 -19.58 7.04
CA CYS A 334 -6.01 -19.00 6.39
C CYS A 334 -7.24 -19.94 6.44
N THR A 335 -7.29 -20.91 7.36
CA THR A 335 -8.46 -21.77 7.48
C THR A 335 -9.73 -20.95 7.84
N PRO A 336 -10.90 -21.25 7.24
CA PRO A 336 -12.15 -20.59 7.59
C PRO A 336 -12.57 -20.95 9.02
N LYS A 337 -13.05 -19.98 9.80
CA LYS A 337 -13.72 -20.27 11.07
C LYS A 337 -15.06 -20.96 10.80
N THR A 338 -15.30 -22.12 11.40
CA THR A 338 -16.61 -22.80 11.33
C THR A 338 -17.68 -21.99 12.06
N GLY A 339 -18.81 -21.72 11.41
CA GLY A 339 -20.05 -21.25 12.05
C GLY A 339 -20.59 -19.88 11.61
N ASP A 340 -19.75 -19.02 11.01
CA ASP A 340 -20.14 -17.75 10.40
C ASP A 340 -19.48 -17.67 9.02
N ASN A 341 -20.13 -17.04 8.03
CA ASN A 341 -19.64 -16.89 6.65
C ASN A 341 -18.19 -16.34 6.57
N LEU A 342 -17.24 -17.29 6.59
CA LEU A 342 -16.23 -17.63 5.58
C LEU A 342 -15.02 -16.68 5.35
N TYR A 343 -13.83 -17.21 5.70
CA TYR A 343 -12.43 -16.80 5.37
C TYR A 343 -11.85 -15.63 6.20
N SER A 344 -10.71 -15.70 6.90
CA SER A 344 -9.64 -16.70 7.11
C SER A 344 -8.93 -16.35 8.44
N ASN A 345 -8.40 -17.29 9.23
CA ASN A 345 -7.71 -16.93 10.51
C ASN A 345 -6.58 -15.88 10.32
N CYS A 346 -6.04 -15.76 9.11
CA CYS A 346 -5.00 -14.84 8.71
C CYS A 346 -5.49 -13.43 8.33
N VAL A 347 -6.76 -13.22 7.96
CA VAL A 347 -7.32 -11.89 7.65
C VAL A 347 -8.37 -11.52 8.69
N GLU A 348 -8.04 -10.54 9.55
CA GLU A 348 -8.93 -10.10 10.61
C GLU A 348 -9.97 -9.08 10.14
N SER A 349 -9.57 -8.15 9.27
CA SER A 349 -10.50 -7.16 8.71
C SER A 349 -10.03 -6.59 7.39
N VAL A 350 -11.00 -6.23 6.54
CA VAL A 350 -10.80 -5.45 5.31
C VAL A 350 -11.76 -4.26 5.36
N LYS A 351 -11.25 -3.06 5.12
CA LYS A 351 -12.04 -1.83 5.09
C LYS A 351 -11.60 -0.92 3.94
N VAL A 352 -12.51 -0.07 3.48
CA VAL A 352 -12.20 0.99 2.52
C VAL A 352 -12.48 2.34 3.16
N LEU A 353 -11.46 3.20 3.21
CA LEU A 353 -11.57 4.57 3.69
C LEU A 353 -11.81 5.49 2.48
N PRO A 354 -12.91 6.27 2.45
CA PRO A 354 -13.15 7.21 1.37
C PRO A 354 -12.04 8.26 1.25
N LYS A 355 -11.67 8.60 0.02
CA LYS A 355 -10.78 9.73 -0.29
C LYS A 355 -11.47 11.05 0.02
N THR A 356 -10.72 12.02 0.53
CA THR A 356 -11.12 13.41 0.75
C THR A 356 -10.05 14.34 0.20
N ASP A 357 -10.36 15.65 0.10
CA ASP A 357 -9.39 16.66 -0.36
C ASP A 357 -8.12 16.72 0.48
N THR A 358 -8.17 16.25 1.74
CA THR A 358 -7.07 16.30 2.71
C THR A 358 -6.49 14.92 3.04
N GLY A 359 -6.95 13.84 2.39
CA GLY A 359 -6.46 12.48 2.62
C GLY A 359 -7.59 11.44 2.61
N TYR A 360 -7.79 10.75 3.74
CA TYR A 360 -8.76 9.66 3.87
C TYR A 360 -9.59 9.80 5.15
N ASP A 361 -10.90 9.59 5.06
CA ASP A 361 -11.82 9.72 6.19
C ASP A 361 -12.02 8.37 6.91
N SER A 362 -11.30 8.15 8.01
CA SER A 362 -11.42 6.94 8.82
C SER A 362 -12.77 6.82 9.54
N THR A 363 -13.50 7.92 9.75
CA THR A 363 -14.80 7.91 10.43
C THR A 363 -15.92 7.36 9.53
N LYS A 364 -15.68 7.34 8.21
CA LYS A 364 -16.58 6.79 7.19
C LYS A 364 -16.07 5.50 6.58
N ALA A 365 -15.15 4.81 7.26
CA ALA A 365 -14.61 3.55 6.79
C ALA A 365 -15.72 2.52 6.56
N VAL A 366 -15.78 1.96 5.36
CA VAL A 366 -16.73 0.92 4.98
C VAL A 366 -16.06 -0.43 5.19
N LYS A 367 -16.63 -1.26 6.08
CA LYS A 367 -16.16 -2.63 6.29
C LYS A 367 -16.59 -3.51 5.12
N LEU A 368 -15.66 -4.29 4.59
CA LEU A 368 -15.93 -5.30 3.57
C LEU A 368 -16.11 -6.67 4.22
N ASN A 369 -16.96 -7.49 3.63
CA ASN A 369 -17.31 -8.81 4.13
C ASN A 369 -16.68 -9.90 3.25
N ALA A 370 -16.06 -10.88 3.88
CA ALA A 370 -15.48 -12.01 3.18
C ALA A 370 -16.58 -12.84 2.49
N GLY A 371 -16.26 -13.42 1.34
CA GLY A 371 -17.18 -14.15 0.47
C GLY A 371 -18.08 -13.26 -0.40
N SER A 372 -18.53 -12.10 0.08
CA SER A 372 -19.39 -11.20 -0.72
C SER A 372 -18.64 -10.03 -1.36
N ASP A 373 -17.64 -9.48 -0.70
CA ASP A 373 -16.82 -8.38 -1.21
C ASP A 373 -15.43 -8.85 -1.66
N TYR A 374 -14.85 -9.81 -0.95
CA TYR A 374 -13.53 -10.35 -1.24
C TYR A 374 -13.43 -11.83 -0.91
N ASP A 375 -12.52 -12.52 -1.58
CA ASP A 375 -12.11 -13.89 -1.26
C ASP A 375 -10.64 -13.91 -0.83
N VAL A 376 -10.23 -14.97 -0.13
CA VAL A 376 -8.83 -15.17 0.30
C VAL A 376 -8.33 -16.49 -0.26
N GLU A 377 -7.23 -16.44 -1.00
CA GLU A 377 -6.56 -17.60 -1.57
C GLU A 377 -5.14 -17.73 -1.02
N THR A 378 -4.65 -18.96 -0.85
CA THR A 378 -3.26 -19.22 -0.45
C THR A 378 -2.56 -20.13 -1.44
N ALA A 379 -1.25 -19.91 -1.61
CA ALA A 379 -0.39 -20.77 -2.42
C ALA A 379 1.01 -20.86 -1.81
N ALA A 380 1.62 -22.03 -1.91
CA ALA A 380 3.05 -22.18 -1.66
C ALA A 380 3.83 -21.58 -2.85
N VAL A 381 4.78 -20.69 -2.57
CA VAL A 381 5.64 -20.06 -3.58
C VAL A 381 7.09 -20.00 -3.10
N GLU A 382 8.02 -19.63 -3.97
CA GLU A 382 9.37 -19.30 -3.56
C GLU A 382 9.44 -17.87 -3.04
N TYR A 383 10.17 -17.65 -1.94
CA TYR A 383 10.45 -16.29 -1.49
C TYR A 383 11.52 -15.66 -2.40
N GLY A 384 11.09 -14.88 -3.40
CA GLY A 384 12.02 -14.11 -4.22
C GLY A 384 12.68 -13.01 -3.39
N THR A 385 14.01 -13.05 -3.26
CA THR A 385 14.80 -11.97 -2.65
C THR A 385 15.18 -10.96 -3.74
N ASP A 386 14.92 -9.67 -3.51
CA ASP A 386 15.69 -8.64 -4.21
C ASP A 386 17.14 -8.75 -3.73
N ALA A 387 18.00 -9.32 -4.56
CA ALA A 387 19.42 -9.53 -4.26
C ALA A 387 20.17 -8.22 -3.90
N ASN A 388 19.54 -7.05 -4.11
CA ASN A 388 20.13 -5.72 -3.89
C ASN A 388 19.73 -5.04 -2.56
N LYS A 389 18.84 -5.60 -1.73
CA LYS A 389 18.44 -5.00 -0.43
C LYS A 389 19.02 -5.68 0.80
N ILE A 390 19.58 -6.89 0.66
CA ILE A 390 20.23 -7.59 1.76
C ILE A 390 21.73 -7.28 1.70
N GLY A 391 22.18 -6.29 2.49
CA GLY A 391 23.61 -6.04 2.65
C GLY A 391 24.28 -7.28 3.25
N GLU A 392 24.97 -8.07 2.41
CA GLU A 392 26.03 -9.08 2.67
C GLU A 392 25.99 -9.97 3.96
N LYS A 393 24.91 -10.00 4.75
CA LYS A 393 24.84 -10.66 6.07
C LYS A 393 24.00 -11.95 6.11
N ASN A 394 23.49 -12.43 4.98
CA ASN A 394 22.77 -13.71 4.90
C ASN A 394 23.55 -14.71 4.02
N THR A 395 24.51 -15.42 4.62
CA THR A 395 25.30 -16.48 3.96
C THR A 395 24.80 -17.91 4.23
N GLU A 396 23.62 -18.08 4.85
CA GLU A 396 23.03 -19.41 5.05
C GLU A 396 21.82 -19.64 4.12
N ASP A 397 22.11 -20.44 3.09
CA ASP A 397 21.26 -21.33 2.29
C ASP A 397 19.73 -21.14 2.37
N GLN A 398 19.23 -20.13 1.65
CA GLN A 398 17.82 -19.91 1.36
C GLN A 398 17.22 -20.92 0.35
N SER A 399 17.93 -22.00 0.00
CA SER A 399 17.45 -23.04 -0.93
C SER A 399 16.32 -23.94 -0.39
N LYS A 400 15.64 -23.54 0.71
CA LYS A 400 14.49 -24.24 1.32
C LYS A 400 13.25 -23.34 1.50
N ASN A 401 13.18 -22.22 0.80
CA ASN A 401 12.22 -21.14 1.09
C ASN A 401 10.83 -21.32 0.47
N THR A 402 10.07 -22.34 0.91
CA THR A 402 8.63 -22.35 0.67
C THR A 402 7.98 -21.23 1.49
N ALA A 403 7.63 -20.15 0.81
CA ALA A 403 6.86 -19.03 1.33
C ALA A 403 5.35 -19.28 1.16
N THR A 404 4.56 -18.57 1.95
CA THR A 404 3.10 -18.56 1.79
C THR A 404 2.67 -17.27 1.10
N LYS A 405 2.17 -17.38 -0.13
CA LYS A 405 1.48 -16.30 -0.82
C LYS A 405 0.03 -16.28 -0.36
N VAL A 406 -0.48 -15.13 0.07
CA VAL A 406 -1.90 -14.90 0.36
C VAL A 406 -2.42 -13.84 -0.58
N THR A 407 -3.53 -14.10 -1.24
CA THR A 407 -4.19 -13.16 -2.14
C THR A 407 -5.54 -12.77 -1.55
N VAL A 408 -5.70 -11.50 -1.20
CA VAL A 408 -6.99 -10.90 -0.84
C VAL A 408 -7.57 -10.30 -2.12
N ASP A 409 -8.51 -11.02 -2.74
CA ASP A 409 -9.11 -10.67 -4.02
C ASP A 409 -10.41 -9.89 -3.82
N LEU A 410 -10.39 -8.58 -4.08
CA LEU A 410 -11.55 -7.70 -3.97
C LEU A 410 -12.35 -7.62 -5.29
N GLY A 411 -12.15 -8.57 -6.20
CA GLY A 411 -12.82 -8.62 -7.50
C GLY A 411 -14.35 -8.52 -7.41
N LYS A 412 -14.98 -9.15 -6.41
CA LYS A 412 -16.44 -9.04 -6.18
C LYS A 412 -16.86 -7.61 -5.83
N TYR A 413 -16.10 -6.92 -4.99
CA TYR A 413 -16.32 -5.51 -4.64
C TYR A 413 -16.16 -4.60 -5.87
N VAL A 414 -15.06 -4.69 -6.62
CA VAL A 414 -14.80 -3.76 -7.74
C VAL A 414 -15.65 -4.03 -8.98
N ASN A 415 -16.24 -5.22 -9.10
CA ASN A 415 -17.20 -5.56 -10.15
C ASN A 415 -18.68 -5.38 -9.73
N MET A 416 -18.95 -4.99 -8.48
CA MET A 416 -20.30 -4.82 -7.93
C MET A 416 -21.15 -6.08 -8.12
N VAL A 417 -20.61 -7.24 -7.74
CA VAL A 417 -21.34 -8.51 -7.75
C VAL A 417 -22.55 -8.40 -6.80
N ALA A 418 -23.69 -8.98 -7.19
CA ALA A 418 -24.90 -8.92 -6.37
C ALA A 418 -24.63 -9.46 -4.95
N GLY A 419 -25.02 -8.68 -3.93
CA GLY A 419 -24.75 -9.00 -2.52
C GLY A 419 -23.45 -8.41 -1.97
N SER A 420 -22.58 -7.83 -2.80
CA SER A 420 -21.45 -7.05 -2.30
C SER A 420 -21.92 -5.74 -1.65
N THR A 421 -21.06 -5.19 -0.80
CA THR A 421 -21.25 -3.87 -0.18
C THR A 421 -21.30 -2.77 -1.25
N SER A 422 -20.52 -2.89 -2.33
CA SER A 422 -20.54 -1.94 -3.45
C SER A 422 -21.79 -2.03 -4.33
N ALA A 423 -22.50 -3.17 -4.34
CA ALA A 423 -23.74 -3.36 -5.10
C ALA A 423 -25.00 -3.04 -4.28
N SER A 424 -24.86 -2.79 -2.99
CA SER A 424 -25.99 -2.62 -2.07
C SER A 424 -26.74 -1.32 -2.32
N ALA A 425 -28.07 -1.39 -2.50
CA ALA A 425 -28.93 -0.21 -2.54
C ALA A 425 -29.11 0.36 -1.12
N LYS A 426 -29.09 1.68 -0.97
CA LYS A 426 -29.27 2.33 0.34
C LYS A 426 -30.67 2.91 0.52
N SER A 427 -31.13 2.87 1.77
CA SER A 427 -32.25 3.69 2.24
C SER A 427 -31.83 5.16 2.26
N GLU A 428 -32.76 6.08 1.99
CA GLU A 428 -32.52 7.53 1.99
C GLU A 428 -31.93 8.09 3.31
N LYS A 429 -32.04 7.35 4.42
CA LYS A 429 -31.51 7.75 5.73
C LYS A 429 -30.10 7.24 6.02
N ASP A 430 -29.54 6.36 5.20
CA ASP A 430 -28.18 5.82 5.39
C ASP A 430 -27.16 6.73 4.71
N THR A 431 -26.37 7.43 5.52
CA THR A 431 -25.35 8.39 5.08
C THR A 431 -23.99 7.77 4.83
N THR A 432 -23.84 6.45 5.02
CA THR A 432 -22.57 5.79 4.72
C THR A 432 -22.28 5.84 3.21
N PRO A 433 -21.01 5.93 2.77
CA PRO A 433 -20.67 5.93 1.35
C PRO A 433 -21.12 4.65 0.62
N ASN A 434 -21.59 4.76 -0.63
CA ASN A 434 -22.09 3.64 -1.44
C ASN A 434 -21.34 3.54 -2.79
N GLY A 435 -21.48 2.39 -3.46
CA GLY A 435 -20.79 2.10 -4.70
C GLY A 435 -19.34 1.71 -4.45
N ILE A 436 -18.54 1.81 -5.50
CA ILE A 436 -17.09 1.68 -5.38
C ILE A 436 -16.57 3.01 -4.84
N LEU A 437 -15.80 2.98 -3.76
CA LEU A 437 -15.17 4.17 -3.20
C LEU A 437 -13.88 4.49 -3.97
N GLU A 438 -14.05 4.96 -5.22
CA GLU A 438 -12.96 5.30 -6.13
C GLU A 438 -11.93 6.23 -5.45
N GLY A 439 -10.65 5.97 -5.69
CA GLY A 439 -9.52 6.64 -5.04
C GLY A 439 -9.37 6.33 -3.54
N GLY A 440 -10.28 5.57 -2.93
CA GLY A 440 -10.26 5.23 -1.52
C GLY A 440 -9.11 4.31 -1.12
N LYS A 441 -8.77 4.29 0.17
CA LYS A 441 -7.72 3.44 0.73
C LYS A 441 -8.30 2.15 1.29
N VAL A 442 -7.94 1.03 0.67
CA VAL A 442 -8.18 -0.30 1.22
C VAL A 442 -7.16 -0.56 2.33
N VAL A 443 -7.65 -0.99 3.49
CA VAL A 443 -6.83 -1.38 4.65
C VAL A 443 -7.18 -2.81 5.03
N VAL A 444 -6.17 -3.68 5.07
CA VAL A 444 -6.27 -5.08 5.47
C VAL A 444 -5.45 -5.29 6.73
N ILE A 445 -6.06 -5.85 7.77
CA ILE A 445 -5.32 -6.36 8.93
C ILE A 445 -5.09 -7.86 8.74
N PHE A 446 -3.83 -8.22 8.60
CA PHE A 446 -3.33 -9.55 8.30
C PHE A 446 -2.55 -10.10 9.51
N LYS A 447 -2.59 -11.41 9.76
CA LYS A 447 -1.93 -12.07 10.88
C LYS A 447 -1.13 -13.28 10.41
N ALA A 448 0.10 -13.38 10.90
CA ALA A 448 0.93 -14.57 10.78
C ALA A 448 1.52 -14.93 12.15
N THR A 449 2.05 -16.14 12.30
CA THR A 449 2.73 -16.59 13.52
C THR A 449 4.21 -16.80 13.24
N LEU A 450 5.08 -16.18 14.04
CA LEU A 450 6.51 -16.45 13.96
C LEU A 450 6.77 -17.88 14.40
N ASN A 451 7.38 -18.71 13.55
CA ASN A 451 7.51 -20.15 13.80
C ASN A 451 8.97 -20.57 13.99
N LYS A 452 9.20 -21.85 14.32
CA LYS A 452 10.54 -22.42 14.56
C LYS A 452 11.57 -22.27 13.43
N SER A 453 11.14 -21.92 12.22
CA SER A 453 12.02 -21.65 11.06
C SER A 453 12.55 -20.22 11.07
N ALA A 454 12.18 -19.41 12.07
CA ALA A 454 12.67 -18.06 12.21
C ALA A 454 14.19 -18.00 12.31
N LEU A 455 14.78 -17.08 11.56
CA LEU A 455 16.16 -16.68 11.71
C LEU A 455 16.31 -15.93 13.04
N LEU A 456 17.34 -16.29 13.78
CA LEU A 456 17.63 -15.76 15.11
C LEU A 456 18.68 -14.66 14.98
N SER A 457 18.40 -13.49 15.55
CA SER A 457 19.33 -12.38 15.60
C SER A 457 20.31 -12.52 16.77
N ASP A 458 21.59 -12.28 16.47
CA ASP A 458 22.68 -12.25 17.43
C ASP A 458 23.43 -10.90 17.37
N PRO A 459 24.18 -10.50 18.42
CA PRO A 459 24.99 -9.28 18.37
C PRO A 459 25.97 -9.28 17.19
N GLY A 460 25.94 -8.21 16.39
CA GLY A 460 26.72 -8.06 15.15
C GLY A 460 26.16 -8.82 13.93
N ARG A 461 25.18 -9.72 14.12
CA ARG A 461 24.53 -10.54 13.08
C ARG A 461 23.02 -10.50 13.26
N THR A 462 22.41 -9.36 12.95
CA THR A 462 20.96 -9.22 12.90
C THR A 462 20.39 -9.94 11.68
N GLN A 463 19.34 -10.73 11.89
CA GLN A 463 18.66 -11.51 10.85
C GLN A 463 17.16 -11.28 10.95
N GLY A 464 16.58 -10.66 9.92
CA GLY A 464 15.15 -10.42 9.80
C GLY A 464 14.41 -11.61 9.20
N ASN A 465 13.11 -11.69 9.52
CA ASN A 465 12.18 -12.67 8.97
C ASN A 465 11.16 -11.91 8.09
N PRO A 466 11.35 -11.91 6.76
CA PRO A 466 10.71 -10.92 5.91
C PRO A 466 9.29 -11.32 5.51
N ASN A 467 8.46 -10.31 5.24
CA ASN A 467 7.14 -10.42 4.66
C ASN A 467 6.87 -9.23 3.73
N LYS A 468 6.46 -9.48 2.48
CA LYS A 468 6.29 -8.44 1.44
C LYS A 468 4.87 -8.37 0.89
N VAL A 469 4.53 -7.24 0.27
CA VAL A 469 3.21 -7.02 -0.36
C VAL A 469 3.35 -6.58 -1.82
N ALA A 470 2.35 -6.87 -2.63
CA ALA A 470 2.15 -6.35 -3.97
C ALA A 470 0.67 -6.09 -4.24
N LEU A 471 0.35 -5.32 -5.28
CA LEU A 471 -1.00 -5.00 -5.70
C LEU A 471 -1.16 -5.29 -7.19
N GLU A 472 -2.08 -6.17 -7.55
CA GLU A 472 -2.46 -6.44 -8.93
C GLU A 472 -3.80 -5.77 -9.24
N TYR A 473 -3.88 -5.02 -10.34
CA TYR A 473 -5.09 -4.32 -10.77
C TYR A 473 -5.21 -4.22 -12.28
N SER A 474 -6.45 -4.09 -12.78
CA SER A 474 -6.70 -3.77 -14.18
C SER A 474 -6.21 -2.35 -14.48
N ASN A 475 -5.37 -2.18 -15.51
CA ASN A 475 -4.73 -0.90 -15.82
C ASN A 475 -5.17 -0.30 -17.17
N SER A 476 -6.07 -0.94 -17.92
CA SER A 476 -6.59 -0.42 -19.18
C SER A 476 -8.11 -0.50 -19.25
N PRO A 477 -8.84 0.62 -19.47
CA PRO A 477 -10.29 0.61 -19.58
C PRO A 477 -10.80 -0.15 -20.82
N GLU A 478 -9.99 -0.26 -21.88
CA GLU A 478 -10.37 -0.93 -23.13
C GLU A 478 -9.95 -2.41 -23.21
N ASP A 479 -9.25 -2.91 -22.18
CA ASP A 479 -8.78 -4.29 -22.09
C ASP A 479 -8.67 -4.72 -20.62
N MET A 480 -9.68 -5.44 -20.12
CA MET A 480 -9.71 -5.93 -18.75
C MET A 480 -8.69 -7.04 -18.47
N GLU A 481 -8.14 -7.66 -19.51
CA GLU A 481 -7.06 -8.64 -19.38
C GLU A 481 -5.71 -7.97 -19.19
N SER A 482 -5.58 -6.69 -19.56
CA SER A 482 -4.40 -5.85 -19.24
C SER A 482 -4.40 -5.51 -17.75
N LYS A 483 -3.32 -5.93 -17.08
CA LYS A 483 -3.13 -5.78 -15.65
C LYS A 483 -1.71 -5.32 -15.35
N HIS A 484 -1.54 -4.63 -14.24
CA HIS A 484 -0.24 -4.31 -13.68
C HIS A 484 -0.12 -4.90 -12.27
N THR A 485 1.10 -5.25 -11.87
CA THR A 485 1.43 -5.61 -10.50
C THR A 485 2.44 -4.64 -9.94
N THR A 486 2.00 -3.77 -9.04
CA THR A 486 2.87 -2.84 -8.31
C THR A 486 3.52 -3.59 -7.13
N PRO A 487 4.85 -3.72 -7.07
CA PRO A 487 5.52 -4.19 -5.87
C PRO A 487 5.39 -3.13 -4.75
N GLY A 488 5.11 -3.58 -3.53
CA GLY A 488 5.09 -2.73 -2.33
C GLY A 488 6.27 -3.01 -1.41
N ASP A 489 6.10 -2.63 -0.15
CA ASP A 489 7.13 -2.79 0.87
C ASP A 489 7.36 -4.24 1.30
N GLU A 490 8.59 -4.51 1.73
CA GLU A 490 8.98 -5.68 2.52
C GLU A 490 9.30 -5.20 3.94
N VAL A 491 8.75 -5.88 4.94
CA VAL A 491 8.99 -5.57 6.36
C VAL A 491 9.51 -6.79 7.09
N ASN A 492 10.30 -6.57 8.14
CA ASN A 492 10.98 -7.62 8.89
C ASN A 492 10.47 -7.75 10.32
N VAL A 493 10.45 -8.99 10.82
CA VAL A 493 10.37 -9.26 12.27
C VAL A 493 11.60 -9.99 12.79
N TYR A 494 11.92 -9.78 14.06
CA TYR A 494 13.14 -10.26 14.69
C TYR A 494 12.84 -11.13 15.92
N THR A 495 13.79 -12.00 16.27
CA THR A 495 13.74 -12.79 17.51
C THR A 495 15.16 -13.16 17.93
N TYR A 496 15.38 -13.42 19.21
CA TYR A 496 16.72 -13.49 19.80
C TYR A 496 17.00 -14.82 20.49
N ARG A 497 18.27 -15.01 20.87
CA ARG A 497 18.74 -16.16 21.65
C ARG A 497 19.89 -15.81 22.58
N PHE A 498 20.13 -16.64 23.58
CA PHE A 498 21.36 -16.63 24.36
C PHE A 498 21.72 -18.03 24.87
N LYS A 499 22.96 -18.19 25.35
CA LYS A 499 23.46 -19.43 25.96
C LYS A 499 23.93 -19.19 27.39
N ILE A 500 23.95 -20.26 28.19
CA ILE A 500 24.58 -20.24 29.51
C ILE A 500 25.68 -21.31 29.54
N LYS A 501 26.91 -20.91 29.84
CA LYS A 501 28.03 -21.81 30.16
C LYS A 501 28.15 -21.95 31.66
N LYS A 502 28.14 -23.19 32.15
CA LYS A 502 28.33 -23.50 33.56
C LYS A 502 29.75 -24.00 33.85
N THR A 503 30.43 -23.35 34.78
CA THR A 503 31.80 -23.71 35.15
C THR A 503 32.08 -23.54 36.65
N ASP A 504 33.21 -24.07 37.12
CA ASP A 504 33.71 -23.86 38.47
C ASP A 504 34.42 -22.52 38.69
N LYS A 505 34.41 -22.08 39.95
CA LYS A 505 35.10 -20.89 40.42
C LYS A 505 36.45 -21.25 41.04
N GLY A 506 37.48 -21.50 40.23
CA GLY A 506 38.85 -21.59 40.76
C GLY A 506 39.83 -22.43 39.93
N GLY A 507 41.02 -21.85 39.64
CA GLY A 507 42.20 -22.56 39.12
C GLY A 507 42.62 -22.17 37.70
N ALA A 508 43.83 -22.57 37.29
CA ALA A 508 44.41 -22.30 35.96
C ALA A 508 43.63 -22.96 34.79
N PHE A 509 42.65 -23.82 35.10
CA PHE A 509 41.80 -24.54 34.15
C PHE A 509 40.36 -24.57 34.67
N TYR A 510 39.42 -24.06 33.87
CA TYR A 510 37.98 -24.04 34.18
C TYR A 510 37.35 -25.41 33.89
N LYS A 511 36.68 -26.02 34.89
CA LYS A 511 35.97 -27.29 34.74
C LYS A 511 34.49 -27.08 34.43
N ALA A 512 34.02 -27.73 33.37
CA ALA A 512 32.60 -27.85 33.03
C ALA A 512 31.78 -28.50 34.17
N LEU A 513 30.67 -27.87 34.55
CA LEU A 513 29.80 -28.38 35.64
C LEU A 513 28.43 -28.80 35.14
N LEU A 514 28.19 -30.11 35.16
CA LEU A 514 26.89 -30.73 34.96
C LEU A 514 26.12 -30.84 36.28
N GLY A 515 24.80 -31.02 36.20
CA GLY A 515 23.93 -31.24 37.37
C GLY A 515 23.44 -29.97 38.07
N ALA A 516 23.85 -28.77 37.61
CA ALA A 516 23.13 -27.54 37.96
C ALA A 516 21.76 -27.51 37.28
N GLU A 517 20.79 -26.86 37.91
CA GLU A 517 19.48 -26.56 37.30
C GLU A 517 19.17 -25.08 37.41
N PHE A 518 18.63 -24.52 36.33
CA PHE A 518 18.30 -23.10 36.22
C PHE A 518 16.84 -22.89 35.88
N THR A 519 16.27 -21.80 36.38
CA THR A 519 15.02 -21.21 35.88
C THR A 519 15.33 -19.91 35.15
N VAL A 520 14.52 -19.60 34.14
CA VAL A 520 14.62 -18.36 33.36
C VAL A 520 13.26 -17.67 33.37
N LYS A 521 13.24 -16.40 33.78
CA LYS A 521 12.08 -15.51 33.70
C LYS A 521 12.36 -14.43 32.66
N GLY A 522 11.54 -14.37 31.62
CA GLY A 522 11.54 -13.28 30.64
C GLY A 522 10.45 -12.24 30.92
N PRO A 523 10.23 -11.30 29.98
CA PRO A 523 9.19 -10.27 30.07
C PRO A 523 7.78 -10.87 30.24
N ASN A 524 7.53 -12.02 29.61
CA ASN A 524 6.23 -12.69 29.60
C ASN A 524 6.05 -13.71 30.75
N GLY A 525 7.03 -13.83 31.64
CA GLY A 525 7.01 -14.78 32.77
C GLY A 525 8.13 -15.83 32.70
N TYR A 526 8.06 -16.82 33.59
CA TYR A 526 8.96 -17.97 33.60
C TYR A 526 8.73 -18.85 32.38
N LEU A 527 9.82 -19.27 31.72
CA LEU A 527 9.79 -20.26 30.65
C LEU A 527 9.41 -21.61 31.26
N VAL A 528 8.29 -22.18 30.83
CA VAL A 528 7.71 -23.43 31.37
C VAL A 528 8.03 -24.64 30.51
N SER A 529 7.93 -24.48 29.20
CA SER A 529 8.18 -25.53 28.21
C SER A 529 8.23 -24.92 26.82
N LYS A 530 8.97 -25.54 25.91
CA LYS A 530 8.96 -25.22 24.48
C LYS A 530 8.19 -26.28 23.69
N ASP A 531 7.24 -25.86 22.86
CA ASP A 531 6.50 -26.76 21.97
C ASP A 531 7.44 -27.30 20.88
N ALA A 532 7.57 -28.63 20.78
CA ALA A 532 8.49 -29.25 19.84
C ALA A 532 8.06 -29.12 18.36
N THR A 533 6.77 -28.89 18.11
CA THR A 533 6.20 -28.77 16.76
C THR A 533 6.35 -27.36 16.24
N THR A 534 5.93 -26.36 17.03
CA THR A 534 5.88 -24.94 16.62
C THR A 534 7.11 -24.15 17.04
N GLY A 535 7.84 -24.62 18.06
CA GLY A 535 8.92 -23.88 18.71
C GLY A 535 8.42 -22.84 19.72
N ALA A 536 7.12 -22.79 20.02
CA ALA A 536 6.54 -21.76 20.86
C ALA A 536 6.89 -21.94 22.35
N TRP A 537 7.18 -20.84 23.03
CA TRP A 537 7.34 -20.85 24.48
C TRP A 537 6.01 -20.76 25.21
N LYS A 538 5.85 -21.58 26.25
CA LYS A 538 4.81 -21.40 27.27
C LYS A 538 5.38 -20.66 28.47
N PHE A 539 4.60 -19.71 29.01
CA PHE A 539 4.99 -18.89 30.14
C PHE A 539 4.08 -19.10 31.37
N SER A 540 4.61 -18.83 32.57
CA SER A 540 3.86 -18.76 33.84
C SER A 540 4.47 -17.70 34.76
N ASP A 541 3.65 -17.04 35.58
CA ASP A 541 4.16 -16.14 36.62
C ASP A 541 4.78 -16.88 37.82
N ASN A 542 4.48 -18.19 37.98
CA ASN A 542 4.94 -19.00 39.10
C ASN A 542 6.25 -19.74 38.79
N GLU A 543 7.28 -19.56 39.63
CA GLU A 543 8.59 -20.23 39.48
C GLU A 543 8.50 -21.77 39.62
N SER A 544 7.49 -22.28 40.31
CA SER A 544 7.26 -23.73 40.46
C SER A 544 6.99 -24.43 39.14
N ASP A 545 6.40 -23.70 38.18
CA ASP A 545 6.02 -24.23 36.87
C ASP A 545 7.19 -24.13 35.87
N ALA A 546 8.22 -23.35 36.21
CA ALA A 546 9.34 -23.07 35.34
C ALA A 546 10.14 -24.34 34.99
N GLU A 547 10.52 -24.45 33.72
CA GLU A 547 11.43 -25.47 33.24
C GLU A 547 12.75 -25.40 34.00
N LYS A 548 13.29 -26.58 34.35
CA LYS A 548 14.59 -26.72 35.01
C LYS A 548 15.66 -27.01 33.95
N PHE A 549 16.24 -25.94 33.42
CA PHE A 549 17.27 -26.01 32.40
C PHE A 549 18.56 -26.60 32.97
N LYS A 550 19.11 -27.61 32.29
CA LYS A 550 20.31 -28.35 32.72
C LYS A 550 21.44 -28.14 31.73
N PRO A 551 22.67 -27.84 32.19
CA PRO A 551 23.83 -27.86 31.32
C PRO A 551 24.06 -29.26 30.77
N THR A 552 24.37 -29.34 29.48
CA THR A 552 24.82 -30.55 28.79
C THR A 552 26.27 -30.38 28.33
N GLU A 553 27.00 -31.48 28.17
CA GLU A 553 28.40 -31.40 27.76
C GLU A 553 28.52 -31.22 26.24
N GLU A 554 29.29 -30.23 25.83
CA GLU A 554 29.57 -29.94 24.43
C GLU A 554 30.99 -29.38 24.28
N SER A 555 31.82 -30.05 23.48
CA SER A 555 33.20 -29.62 23.22
C SER A 555 34.01 -29.34 24.51
N GLY A 556 33.74 -30.11 25.57
CA GLY A 556 34.37 -29.96 26.89
C GLY A 556 33.82 -28.82 27.75
N GLU A 557 32.75 -28.14 27.33
CA GLU A 557 32.04 -27.11 28.10
C GLU A 557 30.67 -27.64 28.56
N ALA A 558 30.17 -27.17 29.71
CA ALA A 558 28.80 -27.45 30.14
C ALA A 558 27.89 -26.28 29.70
N ILE A 559 27.04 -26.50 28.70
CA ILE A 559 26.24 -25.47 28.04
C ILE A 559 24.75 -25.75 28.19
N ILE A 560 23.97 -24.71 28.50
CA ILE A 560 22.53 -24.66 28.32
C ILE A 560 22.25 -23.99 26.98
N LYS A 561 21.58 -24.72 26.10
CA LYS A 561 21.11 -24.29 24.78
C LYS A 561 19.59 -24.22 24.73
N GLY A 562 19.06 -23.78 23.58
CA GLY A 562 17.63 -23.78 23.32
C GLY A 562 16.88 -22.66 24.02
N LEU A 563 17.58 -21.63 24.50
CA LEU A 563 17.02 -20.36 24.96
C LEU A 563 16.99 -19.39 23.77
N ASP A 564 16.16 -19.74 22.80
CA ASP A 564 16.03 -19.11 21.49
C ASP A 564 14.55 -18.87 21.14
N GLY A 565 14.33 -17.97 20.17
CA GLY A 565 12.98 -17.52 19.82
C GLY A 565 12.38 -16.63 20.89
N LEU A 566 13.20 -15.74 21.44
CA LEU A 566 12.89 -14.88 22.57
C LEU A 566 12.74 -13.43 22.13
N ASP A 567 11.76 -12.75 22.70
CA ASP A 567 11.54 -11.32 22.51
C ASP A 567 12.54 -10.47 23.31
N SER A 568 12.67 -9.19 22.99
CA SER A 568 13.46 -8.26 23.78
C SER A 568 12.86 -8.00 25.16
N GLY A 569 13.69 -7.44 26.05
CA GLY A 569 13.28 -7.05 27.39
C GLY A 569 14.13 -7.67 28.49
N ALA A 570 13.62 -7.60 29.72
CA ALA A 570 14.36 -7.99 30.92
C ALA A 570 14.23 -9.50 31.20
N TYR A 571 15.37 -10.15 31.40
CA TYR A 571 15.47 -11.56 31.76
C TYR A 571 16.15 -11.71 33.11
N THR A 572 15.70 -12.68 33.90
CA THR A 572 16.34 -13.12 35.14
C THR A 572 16.58 -14.62 35.10
N VAL A 573 17.81 -15.02 35.39
CA VAL A 573 18.27 -16.40 35.40
C VAL A 573 18.69 -16.74 36.83
N LYS A 574 18.15 -17.84 37.36
CA LYS A 574 18.38 -18.26 38.74
C LYS A 574 18.79 -19.71 38.80
N GLU A 575 19.93 -20.00 39.43
CA GLU A 575 20.30 -21.37 39.78
C GLU A 575 19.41 -21.84 40.93
N VAL A 576 18.70 -22.95 40.72
CA VAL A 576 17.80 -23.52 41.74
C VAL A 576 18.36 -24.80 42.35
N THR A 577 19.23 -25.50 41.63
CA THR A 577 19.95 -26.70 42.10
C THR A 577 21.44 -26.54 41.83
N VAL A 578 22.28 -26.71 42.85
CA VAL A 578 23.73 -26.60 42.72
C VAL A 578 24.35 -27.93 42.23
N PRO A 579 25.44 -27.90 41.44
CA PRO A 579 26.19 -29.11 41.08
C PRO A 579 26.72 -29.87 42.30
N ASN A 580 26.87 -31.19 42.14
CA ASN A 580 27.43 -32.04 43.19
C ASN A 580 28.86 -31.58 43.56
N GLY A 581 29.13 -31.44 44.87
CA GLY A 581 30.42 -30.99 45.39
C GLY A 581 30.62 -29.46 45.40
N TYR A 582 29.58 -28.67 45.16
CA TYR A 582 29.59 -27.21 45.21
C TYR A 582 28.69 -26.66 46.32
N SER A 583 28.99 -25.46 46.78
CA SER A 583 28.31 -24.85 47.94
C SER A 583 26.89 -24.42 47.62
N SER A 584 25.92 -24.83 48.45
CA SER A 584 24.54 -24.33 48.41
C SER A 584 24.37 -22.93 49.00
N LEU A 585 25.40 -22.38 49.63
CA LEU A 585 25.38 -21.04 50.23
C LEU A 585 25.43 -19.91 49.19
N SER A 586 25.73 -20.24 47.93
CA SER A 586 25.76 -19.28 46.82
C SER A 586 25.14 -19.90 45.57
N LYS A 587 23.85 -19.67 45.37
CA LYS A 587 23.16 -19.93 44.09
C LYS A 587 23.20 -18.64 43.27
N PRO A 588 23.87 -18.59 42.11
CA PRO A 588 23.90 -17.40 41.28
C PRO A 588 22.49 -17.04 40.80
N GLU A 589 22.17 -15.76 40.91
CA GLU A 589 21.00 -15.12 40.30
C GLU A 589 21.49 -13.86 39.60
N PHE A 590 21.08 -13.68 38.34
CA PHE A 590 21.47 -12.52 37.55
C PHE A 590 20.36 -12.11 36.60
N SER A 591 20.30 -10.83 36.30
CA SER A 591 19.38 -10.27 35.32
C SER A 591 20.15 -9.56 34.22
N PHE A 592 19.55 -9.45 33.05
CA PHE A 592 20.06 -8.69 31.92
C PHE A 592 18.91 -8.24 31.03
N THR A 593 19.20 -7.39 30.06
CA THR A 593 18.23 -6.91 29.08
C THR A 593 18.71 -7.21 27.68
N ILE A 594 17.88 -7.93 26.91
CA ILE A 594 18.01 -8.01 25.45
C ILE A 594 17.43 -6.70 24.90
N LYS A 595 18.23 -5.93 24.19
CA LYS A 595 17.84 -4.61 23.67
C LYS A 595 18.18 -4.49 22.19
N PRO A 596 17.17 -4.46 21.31
CA PRO A 596 17.32 -4.14 19.91
C PRO A 596 17.84 -2.71 19.75
N VAL A 597 18.74 -2.53 18.80
CA VAL A 597 19.31 -1.24 18.43
C VAL A 597 18.93 -0.99 16.98
N LYS A 598 18.21 0.10 16.74
CA LYS A 598 17.87 0.55 15.39
C LYS A 598 19.16 0.83 14.59
N GLU A 599 19.15 0.54 13.29
CA GLU A 599 20.29 0.78 12.38
C GLU A 599 20.85 2.21 12.49
N ALA A 600 22.15 2.34 12.80
CA ALA A 600 22.85 3.63 12.95
C ALA A 600 23.32 4.18 11.59
N ASN A 601 22.37 4.72 10.83
CA ASN A 601 22.46 5.63 9.68
C ASN A 601 21.06 6.02 9.16
N SER A 602 20.01 5.50 9.79
CA SER A 602 18.68 6.12 9.80
C SER A 602 18.71 7.26 10.82
N THR A 603 18.58 8.52 10.41
CA THR A 603 18.24 9.61 11.34
C THR A 603 16.83 9.36 11.88
N ASP A 604 16.73 8.56 12.95
CA ASP A 604 15.53 8.19 13.72
C ASP A 604 14.20 8.02 12.94
N ASP A 605 13.75 6.76 12.80
CA ASP A 605 12.45 6.29 12.26
C ASP A 605 12.40 5.99 10.73
N PRO A 606 11.55 5.04 10.31
CA PRO A 606 11.78 3.99 9.31
C PRO A 606 12.06 4.48 7.89
N ALA A 607 13.29 4.36 7.37
CA ALA A 607 13.63 4.79 5.99
C ALA A 607 12.99 6.14 5.60
N VAL A 608 12.87 7.04 6.58
CA VAL A 608 12.23 8.33 6.45
C VAL A 608 13.32 9.24 5.89
N ASP A 609 13.35 9.45 4.58
CA ASP A 609 13.61 10.82 4.16
C ASP A 609 12.54 11.66 4.86
N THR A 610 12.95 12.46 5.84
CA THR A 610 12.06 13.30 6.66
C THR A 610 11.21 14.29 5.84
N ASN A 611 11.43 14.34 4.52
CA ASN A 611 10.59 15.02 3.54
C ASN A 611 9.68 14.12 2.69
N THR A 612 9.85 12.81 2.64
CA THR A 612 8.98 11.90 1.86
C THR A 612 7.91 11.29 2.75
N LYS A 613 6.68 11.77 2.58
CA LYS A 613 5.51 11.05 3.06
C LYS A 613 5.39 9.72 2.30
N ASN A 614 4.90 8.66 2.94
CA ASN A 614 4.44 7.48 2.20
C ASN A 614 3.29 7.89 1.23
N PRO A 615 2.91 7.03 0.27
CA PRO A 615 1.70 7.19 -0.58
C PRO A 615 0.47 7.86 0.06
N TRP A 616 0.28 7.65 1.37
CA TRP A 616 -0.88 8.13 2.12
C TRP A 616 -0.60 9.31 3.05
N GLY A 617 0.55 9.97 2.93
CA GLY A 617 0.85 11.19 3.68
C GLY A 617 1.49 10.98 5.06
N GLN A 618 1.79 9.75 5.47
CA GLN A 618 2.22 9.38 6.82
C GLN A 618 3.76 9.36 6.93
N LYS A 619 4.29 9.90 8.05
CA LYS A 619 5.74 10.04 8.30
C LYS A 619 6.39 8.87 9.05
N THR A 620 5.61 8.03 9.73
CA THR A 620 6.14 6.97 10.61
C THR A 620 5.46 5.63 10.29
N TRP A 621 5.62 5.16 9.07
CA TRP A 621 4.92 4.00 8.54
C TRP A 621 5.88 3.24 7.62
N GLY A 622 5.87 1.90 7.67
CA GLY A 622 6.77 1.06 6.87
C GLY A 622 7.64 0.13 7.73
N ASP A 623 8.81 -0.25 7.21
CA ASP A 623 9.74 -1.20 7.85
C ASP A 623 10.56 -0.55 8.97
N PHE A 624 10.44 -1.07 10.19
CA PHE A 624 11.26 -0.66 11.34
C PHE A 624 12.44 -1.61 11.49
N VAL A 625 13.58 -1.24 10.90
CA VAL A 625 14.77 -2.08 10.82
C VAL A 625 15.57 -2.08 12.13
N ILE A 626 15.89 -3.26 12.63
CA ILE A 626 16.84 -3.47 13.72
C ILE A 626 18.21 -3.74 13.10
N GLY A 627 19.22 -2.95 13.48
CA GLY A 627 20.57 -3.07 12.92
C GLY A 627 21.53 -3.85 13.80
N ASP A 628 21.28 -3.86 15.10
CA ASP A 628 22.04 -4.68 16.04
C ASP A 628 21.15 -5.09 17.23
N VAL A 629 21.61 -6.07 18.00
CA VAL A 629 21.03 -6.42 19.30
C VAL A 629 22.11 -6.40 20.36
N THR A 630 21.80 -5.77 21.49
CA THR A 630 22.72 -5.67 22.63
C THR A 630 22.18 -6.41 23.84
N PHE A 631 23.08 -7.05 24.57
CA PHE A 631 22.79 -7.68 25.85
C PHE A 631 23.42 -6.82 26.94
N SER A 632 22.59 -6.11 27.69
CA SER A 632 23.04 -5.04 28.60
C SER A 632 22.47 -5.22 30.00
N GLY A 633 22.87 -4.34 30.94
CA GLY A 633 22.28 -4.29 32.28
C GLY A 633 22.56 -5.52 33.15
N LEU A 634 23.65 -6.24 32.91
CA LEU A 634 23.99 -7.45 33.67
C LEU A 634 24.14 -7.15 35.17
N THR A 635 23.20 -7.67 35.98
CA THR A 635 23.24 -7.66 37.45
C THR A 635 23.80 -8.99 37.96
N GLY A 636 23.94 -9.17 39.28
CA GLY A 636 24.60 -10.36 39.85
C GLY A 636 26.11 -10.41 39.58
N THR A 637 26.67 -9.34 38.99
CA THR A 637 28.10 -9.07 38.90
C THR A 637 28.53 -8.32 40.15
N ASP A 638 29.38 -8.92 40.98
CA ASP A 638 30.04 -8.13 42.01
C ASP A 638 31.00 -7.17 41.30
N LYS A 639 30.61 -5.89 41.23
CA LYS A 639 31.45 -4.79 40.74
C LYS A 639 32.62 -4.58 41.72
N VAL A 640 33.63 -5.42 41.59
CA VAL A 640 35.01 -5.07 41.96
C VAL A 640 35.81 -5.10 40.67
N SER A 641 36.11 -3.90 40.16
CA SER A 641 36.99 -3.70 39.03
C SER A 641 38.33 -4.42 39.25
N GLY A 642 38.67 -5.35 38.35
CA GLY A 642 40.05 -5.77 38.15
C GLY A 642 40.48 -7.17 38.61
N THR A 643 39.66 -7.97 39.33
CA THR A 643 40.10 -9.33 39.70
C THR A 643 38.95 -10.28 40.02
N GLY A 644 38.70 -11.27 39.16
CA GLY A 644 38.17 -12.62 39.49
C GLY A 644 36.96 -12.83 40.42
N ALA A 645 36.19 -11.81 40.79
CA ALA A 645 35.21 -11.91 41.88
C ALA A 645 33.77 -12.27 41.45
N SER A 646 33.41 -12.04 40.18
CA SER A 646 32.03 -12.19 39.71
C SER A 646 31.60 -13.65 39.56
N PHE A 647 30.35 -13.97 39.93
CA PHE A 647 29.73 -15.27 39.66
C PHE A 647 29.13 -15.38 38.26
N VAL A 648 29.06 -14.27 37.53
CA VAL A 648 28.58 -14.24 36.15
C VAL A 648 29.47 -13.34 35.31
N THR A 649 29.85 -13.78 34.12
CA THR A 649 30.50 -12.95 33.11
C THR A 649 29.77 -13.09 31.79
N ALA A 650 29.77 -12.03 30.98
CA ALA A 650 29.23 -12.07 29.64
C ALA A 650 30.37 -12.14 28.63
N ALA A 651 30.21 -12.95 27.60
CA ALA A 651 31.10 -12.97 26.45
C ALA A 651 30.30 -13.27 25.19
N ALA A 652 30.53 -12.50 24.12
CA ALA A 652 30.22 -12.98 22.79
C ALA A 652 31.23 -14.08 22.45
N LYS A 653 30.77 -15.28 22.08
CA LYS A 653 31.67 -16.35 21.65
C LYS A 653 32.17 -16.05 20.22
N SER A 654 33.38 -16.50 19.89
CA SER A 654 33.77 -16.70 18.49
C SER A 654 32.75 -17.66 17.84
N GLY A 655 31.88 -17.14 16.97
CA GLY A 655 30.69 -17.87 16.46
C GLY A 655 29.36 -17.12 16.57
N ASN A 656 29.38 -15.81 16.87
CA ASN A 656 28.25 -14.86 16.88
C ASN A 656 27.19 -15.05 17.96
N GLU A 657 27.01 -16.23 18.56
CA GLU A 657 26.03 -16.40 19.65
C GLU A 657 26.46 -15.78 20.99
N PHE A 658 25.53 -15.07 21.66
CA PHE A 658 25.78 -14.46 22.96
C PHE A 658 25.72 -15.48 24.12
N GLN A 659 26.69 -15.42 25.03
CA GLN A 659 26.84 -16.40 26.11
C GLN A 659 27.13 -15.75 27.47
N TYR A 660 26.38 -16.17 28.50
CA TYR A 660 26.73 -15.91 29.90
C TYR A 660 27.51 -17.08 30.49
N THR A 661 28.63 -16.82 31.16
CA THR A 661 29.36 -17.82 31.95
C THR A 661 29.01 -17.68 33.42
N VAL A 662 28.54 -18.76 34.03
CA VAL A 662 28.04 -18.82 35.41
C VAL A 662 28.92 -19.74 36.25
N TYR A 663 29.44 -19.21 37.34
CA TYR A 663 30.44 -19.86 38.21
C TYR A 663 29.80 -20.39 39.50
N ASN A 664 30.22 -21.57 39.97
CA ASN A 664 29.93 -22.02 41.34
C ASN A 664 31.22 -22.15 42.16
N ALA A 665 31.14 -21.70 43.41
CA ALA A 665 32.18 -21.89 44.41
C ALA A 665 32.04 -23.25 45.11
N LYS A 666 33.16 -23.93 45.33
CA LYS A 666 33.26 -25.12 46.18
C LYS A 666 33.29 -24.74 47.66
N ASN A 667 34.03 -23.69 47.99
CA ASN A 667 34.32 -23.31 49.38
C ASN A 667 34.09 -21.83 49.65
N ILE A 668 33.99 -21.47 50.93
CA ILE A 668 33.78 -20.08 51.39
C ILE A 668 34.89 -19.12 50.92
N THR A 669 36.09 -19.63 50.66
CA THR A 669 37.24 -18.86 50.16
C THR A 669 37.10 -18.42 48.70
N GLU A 670 36.22 -19.07 47.94
CA GLU A 670 35.93 -18.76 46.53
C GLU A 670 34.68 -17.85 46.40
N LEU A 671 33.97 -17.60 47.51
CA LEU A 671 32.90 -16.62 47.53
C LEU A 671 33.48 -15.21 47.33
N PRO A 672 32.75 -14.32 46.62
CA PRO A 672 33.14 -12.93 46.53
C PRO A 672 33.26 -12.35 47.93
N LYS A 673 34.26 -11.50 48.14
CA LYS A 673 34.48 -10.80 49.41
C LYS A 673 33.51 -9.62 49.56
N THR A 674 32.23 -9.83 49.28
CA THR A 674 31.17 -8.83 49.45
C THR A 674 30.41 -9.08 50.76
N GLY A 675 29.86 -8.00 51.33
CA GLY A 675 29.47 -7.92 52.75
C GLY A 675 28.51 -9.00 53.27
N GLY A 676 27.74 -9.68 52.40
CA GLY A 676 26.85 -10.79 52.77
C GLY A 676 27.60 -12.08 53.15
N ALA A 677 28.64 -12.47 52.40
CA ALA A 677 29.44 -13.66 52.70
C ALA A 677 30.28 -13.50 53.98
N GLY A 678 30.72 -12.26 54.26
CA GLY A 678 31.35 -11.90 55.52
C GLY A 678 30.42 -12.05 56.72
N LEU A 679 29.15 -11.64 56.59
CA LEU A 679 28.13 -11.78 57.64
C LEU A 679 27.80 -13.25 57.93
N ALA A 680 27.66 -14.09 56.91
CA ALA A 680 27.45 -15.53 57.09
C ALA A 680 28.64 -16.23 57.78
N LEU A 681 29.88 -15.85 57.40
CA LEU A 681 31.09 -16.31 58.09
C LEU A 681 31.11 -15.86 59.55
N ILE A 682 30.78 -14.60 59.83
CA ILE A 682 30.75 -14.04 61.19
C ILE A 682 29.68 -14.71 62.04
N VAL A 683 28.51 -15.02 61.49
CA VAL A 683 27.43 -15.72 62.21
C VAL A 683 27.81 -17.17 62.50
N ALA A 684 28.37 -17.90 61.54
CA ALA A 684 28.80 -19.28 61.73
C ALA A 684 29.96 -19.39 62.73
N VAL A 685 30.94 -18.49 62.64
CA VAL A 685 32.06 -18.41 63.58
C VAL A 685 31.57 -17.95 64.96
N GLY A 686 30.65 -16.99 65.03
CA GLY A 686 30.01 -16.54 66.27
C GLY A 686 29.23 -17.65 66.98
N ALA A 687 28.49 -18.47 66.25
CA ALA A 687 27.79 -19.63 66.80
C ALA A 687 28.76 -20.69 67.35
N LEU A 688 29.89 -20.93 66.67
CA LEU A 688 30.96 -21.81 67.15
C LEU A 688 31.61 -21.27 68.44
N PHE A 689 31.85 -19.96 68.54
CA PHE A 689 32.37 -19.35 69.77
C PHE A 689 31.39 -19.39 70.93
N ILE A 690 30.08 -19.21 70.69
CA ILE A 690 29.05 -19.35 71.73
C ILE A 690 28.95 -20.80 72.20
N GLY A 691 29.04 -21.78 71.29
CA GLY A 691 29.09 -23.20 71.63
C GLY A 691 30.34 -23.57 72.46
N ALA A 692 31.51 -23.07 72.07
CA ALA A 692 32.76 -23.28 72.81
C ALA A 692 32.74 -22.62 74.20
N ALA A 693 32.18 -21.40 74.32
CA ALA A 693 32.01 -20.70 75.59
C ALA A 693 31.03 -21.44 76.52
N GLY A 694 29.95 -22.01 75.99
CA GLY A 694 29.01 -22.85 76.74
C GLY A 694 29.65 -24.13 77.30
N ILE A 695 30.48 -24.81 76.50
CA ILE A 695 31.23 -26.00 76.93
C ILE A 695 32.28 -25.63 78.00
N PHE A 696 32.96 -24.49 77.86
CA PHE A 696 33.96 -24.04 78.83
C PHE A 696 33.32 -23.63 80.16
N ALA A 697 32.17 -22.94 80.14
CA ALA A 697 31.41 -22.58 81.33
C ALA A 697 30.83 -23.81 82.07
N ALA A 698 30.37 -24.82 81.33
CA ALA A 698 29.92 -26.08 81.91
C ALA A 698 31.04 -26.88 82.57
N ARG A 699 32.28 -26.78 82.05
CA ARG A 699 33.46 -27.43 82.63
C ARG A 699 34.00 -26.67 83.85
N ALA A 700 33.96 -25.35 83.85
CA ALA A 700 34.33 -24.51 85.00
C ALA A 700 33.41 -24.73 86.21
N ARG A 701 32.10 -24.94 86.00
CA ARG A 701 31.13 -25.28 87.06
C ARG A 701 31.32 -26.68 87.67
N ARG A 702 32.04 -27.58 87.01
CA ARG A 702 32.25 -28.96 87.48
C ARG A 702 33.50 -29.10 88.35
N ASN A 703 34.34 -28.06 88.37
CA ASN A 703 35.58 -27.99 89.15
C ASN A 703 35.53 -26.88 90.22
N ALA A 704 34.35 -26.33 90.53
CA ALA A 704 34.10 -25.35 91.58
C ALA A 704 33.32 -25.97 92.74
#